data_AF-A0A951IZM8-F1
#
_entry.id   AF-A0A951IZM8-F1
#
_cell.length_a   1.000
_cell.length_b   1.000
_cell.length_c   1.000
_cell.angle_alpha   90.00
_cell.angle_beta   90.00
_cell.angle_gamma   90.00
#
_symmetry.space_group_name_H-M   'P 1'
#
loop_
_entity.id
_entity.type
_entity.pdbx_description
1 polymer ?
#
loop_
_entity_poly.entity_id
_entity_poly.type
_entity_poly.pdbx_seq_one_letter_code
_entity_poly.pdbx_strand_id
1 'polypeptide(L)'
;MKLNFIFLILCLLQYTLAFSQCEDCDVIINGNGSPSGSILDGSKVCINGNRTNQINFNNRNNIIICIADGASWNGQAGSLSGLSQINNYGTLSMGTDFNGNWTVNNYGTFNFSANINSSKSINNFSTMNVPGNIDVNGTLTSQGQLNIGGSATFNSSSNVTIVGEMNVGGAMMNNTTINLAGSINVNGSMTNNGNGRIEALNANQCNSVSVNGTFRSDGIITGNDLDYNSTGTALVVNKMPGGNANPRLRGGARVGTCSGENCLEEIEIIESGNLLRYYIFRCDGILNVAEPVIEEDYEELLLSATALLVAGGGGGGRGLSAGGGGAGGVLEIEDIPIEPNTEYVVTVGKGGIGSGNENTQGNNGTNSSILSYTSFGGGGGGSSSENAKNGRQGGSGGGGAFDDNGIGGSRNGPIAQMARNGGNAGRRGSSNVRAGGGGGGAGNNGGVGQVSTGFVPGDGGSGVSISFIEPIAPDNLINAFGGGGGATSRNSGGQSRFSEGGAFSNLTLGGDGNDGGTGKNGRPNTGSGGGAGSQRGGSGSNGIVVVMVTYRILPVEYLYFEGALSQDQKTVGLSWATAKEWESSHFEIMRSFDNVDSWEKVGEVEAAGYSESPMEYSFEDNDNFTPFNMAYYQLRQLDFDESSHLSKVIGIQLPVNSDQTVTWRVYPNPVSNQNAQLTILEQGGHSGETVYATLFYPLGRSIQFTGNTISELSEQLNNALKNGGRGVYILNLLWGNENQQLKVLKN
;
A
#
# COMPACT_ATOMS: atom_id res chain seq x y z
N MET A 1 -34.54 25.78 19.55
CA MET A 1 -33.83 26.32 20.72
C MET A 1 -33.40 25.15 21.60
N LYS A 2 -32.09 24.89 21.63
CA LYS A 2 -31.29 24.07 22.57
C LYS A 2 -31.73 22.61 22.88
N LEU A 3 -30.98 21.64 22.34
CA LEU A 3 -30.22 20.66 23.14
C LEU A 3 -29.15 19.95 22.26
N ASN A 4 -28.09 20.68 21.93
CA ASN A 4 -26.80 20.12 21.49
C ASN A 4 -25.77 20.65 22.49
N PHE A 5 -24.88 19.78 22.96
CA PHE A 5 -23.72 19.97 23.87
C PHE A 5 -23.79 19.01 25.05
N ILE A 6 -23.35 17.76 24.83
CA ILE A 6 -22.61 16.86 25.75
C ILE A 6 -22.23 15.66 24.86
N PHE A 7 -21.18 15.78 24.06
CA PHE A 7 -20.38 14.63 23.53
C PHE A 7 -19.10 15.11 22.83
N LEU A 8 -18.58 16.28 23.23
CA LEU A 8 -17.30 16.82 22.79
C LEU A 8 -16.65 17.35 24.06
N ILE A 9 -15.78 16.56 24.67
CA ILE A 9 -14.77 16.85 25.73
C ILE A 9 -14.52 15.49 26.43
N LEU A 10 -13.91 14.55 25.69
CA LEU A 10 -13.13 13.45 26.28
C LEU A 10 -12.16 12.82 25.24
N CYS A 11 -11.69 13.63 24.28
CA CYS A 11 -10.79 13.18 23.20
C CYS A 11 -9.67 14.19 22.93
N LEU A 12 -9.12 14.79 23.99
CA LEU A 12 -7.95 15.70 23.90
C LEU A 12 -7.10 15.53 25.16
N LEU A 13 -6.48 14.36 25.33
CA LEU A 13 -5.33 14.13 26.22
C LEU A 13 -4.83 12.68 26.06
N GLN A 14 -4.48 12.31 24.83
CA GLN A 14 -3.40 11.34 24.62
C GLN A 14 -2.33 12.08 23.84
N TYR A 15 -1.42 12.69 24.61
CA TYR A 15 -0.19 13.23 24.05
C TYR A 15 0.53 12.08 23.34
N THR A 16 0.64 12.26 22.03
CA THR A 16 1.57 11.59 21.16
C THR A 16 2.97 11.67 21.77
N LEU A 17 3.51 10.55 22.25
CA LEU A 17 4.96 10.38 22.34
C LEU A 17 5.44 10.04 20.92
N ALA A 18 5.36 11.03 20.03
CA ALA A 18 6.15 11.03 18.81
C ALA A 18 7.57 11.43 19.23
N PHE A 19 8.50 10.46 19.27
CA PHE A 19 9.92 10.77 19.42
C PHE A 19 10.33 11.66 18.24
N SER A 20 10.78 12.88 18.52
CA SER A 20 11.15 13.82 17.46
C SER A 20 12.55 13.45 16.97
N GLN A 21 12.83 13.48 15.67
CA GLN A 21 14.15 13.05 15.14
C GLN A 21 15.32 13.94 15.60
N CYS A 22 15.03 15.16 16.08
CA CYS A 22 15.97 16.10 16.67
C CYS A 22 15.66 16.32 18.17
N GLU A 23 16.00 15.37 19.05
CA GLU A 23 15.89 15.55 20.51
C GLU A 23 17.15 16.17 21.13
N ASP A 24 17.09 16.60 22.40
CA ASP A 24 18.23 17.11 23.19
C ASP A 24 18.97 18.32 22.59
N CYS A 25 18.24 19.27 22.04
CA CYS A 25 18.80 20.48 21.43
C CYS A 25 19.16 21.54 22.49
N ASP A 26 20.38 22.08 22.42
CA ASP A 26 20.77 23.24 23.25
C ASP A 26 20.08 24.53 22.78
N VAL A 27 19.89 24.65 21.46
CA VAL A 27 19.28 25.82 20.83
C VAL A 27 18.32 25.36 19.74
N ILE A 28 17.10 25.87 19.75
CA ILE A 28 16.07 25.59 18.75
C ILE A 28 15.83 26.85 17.92
N ILE A 29 15.74 26.69 16.60
CA ILE A 29 15.44 27.74 15.65
C ILE A 29 14.21 27.32 14.85
N ASN A 30 13.10 28.05 15.02
CA ASN A 30 11.88 27.78 14.28
C ASN A 30 11.84 28.64 13.00
N GLY A 31 12.15 28.03 11.86
CA GLY A 31 12.22 28.65 10.54
C GLY A 31 13.13 29.87 10.53
N ASN A 32 12.59 31.00 10.09
CA ASN A 32 13.29 32.29 10.08
C ASN A 32 13.24 33.07 11.41
N GLY A 33 12.71 32.45 12.47
CA GLY A 33 12.70 33.00 13.82
C GLY A 33 14.10 33.16 14.43
N SER A 34 14.14 33.82 15.59
CA SER A 34 15.36 33.95 16.38
C SER A 34 15.68 32.63 17.11
N PRO A 35 16.97 32.34 17.40
CA PRO A 35 17.34 31.20 18.23
C PRO A 35 16.73 31.28 19.63
N SER A 36 16.32 30.14 20.19
CA SER A 36 15.75 30.06 21.55
C SER A 36 16.73 30.46 22.66
N GLY A 37 18.03 30.50 22.36
CA GLY A 37 19.10 30.82 23.30
C GLY A 37 20.40 31.18 22.59
N SER A 38 21.44 31.45 23.38
CA SER A 38 22.78 31.75 22.87
C SER A 38 23.45 30.49 22.34
N ILE A 39 24.05 30.57 21.15
CA ILE A 39 24.85 29.47 20.60
C ILE A 39 26.27 29.55 21.18
N LEU A 40 26.68 28.46 21.85
CA LEU A 40 27.98 28.30 22.50
C LEU A 40 28.83 27.26 21.74
N ASP A 41 30.09 27.10 22.16
CA ASP A 41 30.94 26.05 21.61
C ASP A 41 30.37 24.68 21.99
N GLY A 42 30.34 23.75 21.04
CA GLY A 42 29.75 22.42 21.25
C GLY A 42 28.22 22.37 21.18
N SER A 43 27.54 23.51 20.97
CA SER A 43 26.07 23.53 20.96
C SER A 43 25.47 22.66 19.85
N LYS A 44 24.42 21.91 20.22
CA LYS A 44 23.50 21.26 19.29
C LYS A 44 22.36 22.20 18.93
N VAL A 45 22.36 22.65 17.67
CA VAL A 45 21.38 23.59 17.13
C VAL A 45 20.37 22.84 16.27
N CYS A 46 19.09 22.91 16.62
CA CYS A 46 18.02 22.26 15.89
C CYS A 46 17.19 23.26 15.09
N ILE A 47 16.94 22.94 13.84
CA ILE A 47 16.17 23.77 12.90
C ILE A 47 14.85 23.08 12.62
N ASN A 48 13.75 23.73 13.03
CA ASN A 48 12.39 23.27 12.83
C ASN A 48 11.70 24.22 11.84
N GLY A 49 11.31 23.73 10.67
CA GLY A 49 10.71 24.55 9.60
C GLY A 49 11.72 25.27 8.70
N ASN A 50 11.21 25.96 7.68
CA ASN A 50 12.01 26.50 6.58
C ASN A 50 12.82 27.73 6.98
N ARG A 51 14.14 27.66 6.80
CA ARG A 51 15.08 28.73 7.14
C ARG A 51 15.94 29.14 5.94
N THR A 52 15.78 30.40 5.55
CA THR A 52 16.60 31.07 4.54
C THR A 52 17.55 32.09 5.15
N ASN A 53 17.24 32.58 6.36
CA ASN A 53 18.06 33.54 7.08
C ASN A 53 19.36 32.89 7.59
N GLN A 54 20.47 33.63 7.47
CA GLN A 54 21.76 33.22 8.02
C GLN A 54 21.67 32.90 9.52
N ILE A 55 22.36 31.85 9.96
CA ILE A 55 22.60 31.58 11.38
C ILE A 55 23.95 32.19 11.74
N ASN A 56 23.97 33.13 12.69
CA ASN A 56 25.21 33.69 13.18
C ASN A 56 25.72 32.85 14.36
N PHE A 57 26.85 32.20 14.16
CA PHE A 57 27.50 31.37 15.16
C PHE A 57 28.48 32.16 16.03
N ASN A 58 28.81 33.43 15.78
CA ASN A 58 29.74 34.23 16.62
C ASN A 58 31.12 33.57 16.89
N ASN A 59 31.72 32.99 15.86
CA ASN A 59 33.03 32.29 15.83
C ASN A 59 33.10 31.07 16.75
N ARG A 60 32.03 30.28 16.80
CA ARG A 60 31.96 29.07 17.62
C ARG A 60 32.51 27.85 16.91
N ASN A 61 32.95 26.88 17.71
CA ASN A 61 33.54 25.63 17.29
C ASN A 61 32.70 24.42 17.75
N ASN A 62 32.95 23.28 17.11
CA ASN A 62 32.33 21.99 17.43
C ASN A 62 30.80 22.01 17.39
N ILE A 63 30.22 22.81 16.50
CA ILE A 63 28.76 22.91 16.37
C ILE A 63 28.19 21.62 15.77
N ILE A 64 27.07 21.17 16.33
CA ILE A 64 26.24 20.10 15.78
C ILE A 64 24.93 20.72 15.30
N ILE A 65 24.50 20.39 14.08
CA ILE A 65 23.25 20.89 13.50
C ILE A 65 22.31 19.72 13.26
N CYS A 66 21.05 19.84 13.68
CA CYS A 66 19.99 18.90 13.36
C CYS A 66 18.88 19.61 12.58
N ILE A 67 18.53 19.09 11.40
CA ILE A 67 17.45 19.63 10.57
C ILE A 67 16.30 18.64 10.65
N ALA A 68 15.19 19.06 11.24
CA ALA A 68 14.03 18.20 11.42
C ALA A 68 13.39 17.83 10.07
N ASP A 69 12.63 16.75 10.07
CA ASP A 69 11.77 16.41 8.94
C ASP A 69 10.79 17.56 8.61
N GLY A 70 10.51 17.75 7.32
CA GLY A 70 9.74 18.89 6.80
C GLY A 70 10.41 20.27 6.95
N ALA A 71 11.58 20.37 7.59
CA ALA A 71 12.35 21.60 7.68
C ALA A 71 13.32 21.76 6.50
N SER A 72 13.76 22.99 6.24
CA SER A 72 14.82 23.25 5.27
C SER A 72 15.81 24.28 5.77
N TRP A 73 17.10 24.10 5.42
CA TRP A 73 18.14 25.07 5.67
C TRP A 73 19.07 25.21 4.47
N ASN A 74 19.28 26.45 4.02
CA ASN A 74 20.14 26.79 2.89
C ASN A 74 21.64 26.91 3.24
N GLY A 75 22.06 26.36 4.38
CA GLY A 75 23.48 26.28 4.75
C GLY A 75 24.15 27.64 4.98
N GLN A 76 23.39 28.71 5.18
CA GLN A 76 23.97 30.04 5.44
C GLN A 76 24.41 30.13 6.91
N ALA A 77 25.71 29.95 7.15
CA ALA A 77 26.35 30.07 8.46
C ALA A 77 27.34 31.25 8.48
N GLY A 78 26.99 32.32 9.19
CA GLY A 78 27.92 33.41 9.44
C GLY A 78 28.77 33.15 10.67
N SER A 79 30.06 33.52 10.61
CA SER A 79 30.96 33.44 11.75
C SER A 79 31.02 32.03 12.35
N LEU A 80 31.08 30.98 11.54
CA LEU A 80 31.31 29.61 12.03
C LEU A 80 32.81 29.29 11.93
N SER A 81 33.46 29.03 13.06
CA SER A 81 34.89 28.70 13.11
C SER A 81 35.15 27.21 12.96
N GLY A 82 34.22 26.35 13.41
CA GLY A 82 34.32 24.91 13.23
C GLY A 82 32.97 24.20 13.32
N LEU A 83 32.58 23.53 12.24
CA LEU A 83 31.49 22.56 12.23
C LEU A 83 32.02 21.19 12.68
N SER A 84 31.23 20.44 13.45
CA SER A 84 31.53 19.04 13.79
C SER A 84 30.59 18.07 13.07
N GLN A 85 29.29 18.33 13.09
CA GLN A 85 28.32 17.38 12.52
C GLN A 85 27.05 18.05 12.03
N ILE A 86 26.44 17.50 10.97
CA ILE A 86 25.07 17.78 10.58
C ILE A 86 24.29 16.46 10.49
N ASN A 87 23.13 16.39 11.14
CA ASN A 87 22.12 15.36 10.91
C ASN A 87 20.96 16.00 10.16
N ASN A 88 20.78 15.63 8.88
CA ASN A 88 19.73 16.19 8.04
C ASN A 88 18.61 15.18 7.85
N TYR A 89 17.43 15.43 8.42
CA TYR A 89 16.21 14.67 8.14
C TYR A 89 15.27 15.39 7.16
N GLY A 90 15.42 16.71 7.01
CA GLY A 90 14.68 17.53 6.03
C GLY A 90 15.49 17.82 4.76
N THR A 91 15.50 19.08 4.34
CA THR A 91 16.26 19.55 3.17
C THR A 91 17.44 20.45 3.56
N LEU A 92 18.66 20.04 3.21
CA LEU A 92 19.87 20.82 3.38
C LEU A 92 20.42 21.25 2.03
N SER A 93 20.72 22.54 1.86
CA SER A 93 21.46 23.04 0.70
C SER A 93 22.74 23.70 1.17
N MET A 94 23.90 23.21 0.74
CA MET A 94 25.23 23.77 1.07
C MET A 94 25.96 24.18 -0.21
N GLY A 95 25.95 25.49 -0.47
CA GLY A 95 26.70 26.09 -1.58
C GLY A 95 28.14 26.47 -1.23
N THR A 96 28.49 26.54 0.06
CA THR A 96 29.83 26.90 0.55
C THR A 96 30.35 25.83 1.50
N ASP A 97 31.67 25.66 1.46
CA ASP A 97 32.36 24.79 2.39
C ASP A 97 32.41 25.36 3.81
N PHE A 98 32.14 24.54 4.82
CA PHE A 98 32.30 24.94 6.22
C PHE A 98 33.70 24.58 6.72
N ASN A 99 34.26 25.46 7.54
CA ASN A 99 35.52 25.20 8.24
C ASN A 99 35.35 24.08 9.27
N GLY A 100 36.44 23.35 9.51
CA GLY A 100 36.53 22.30 10.52
C GLY A 100 36.57 20.88 9.93
N ASN A 101 36.63 19.92 10.83
CA ASN A 101 36.52 18.50 10.51
C ASN A 101 35.08 18.10 10.79
N TRP A 102 34.30 17.85 9.73
CA TRP A 102 32.88 17.64 9.88
C TRP A 102 32.36 16.39 9.19
N THR A 103 31.27 15.87 9.74
CA THR A 103 30.50 14.77 9.18
C THR A 103 29.06 15.21 8.87
N VAL A 104 28.58 14.94 7.66
CA VAL A 104 27.15 15.10 7.33
C VAL A 104 26.50 13.73 7.26
N ASN A 105 25.49 13.48 8.09
CA ASN A 105 24.59 12.33 7.99
C ASN A 105 23.29 12.81 7.34
N ASN A 106 23.08 12.45 6.08
CA ASN A 106 21.91 12.84 5.32
C ASN A 106 20.87 11.72 5.27
N TYR A 107 19.72 11.93 5.89
CA TYR A 107 18.54 11.06 5.86
C TYR A 107 17.40 11.63 4.99
N GLY A 108 17.47 12.90 4.59
CA GLY A 108 16.53 13.56 3.66
C GLY A 108 17.19 13.99 2.35
N THR A 109 16.92 15.21 1.88
CA THR A 109 17.51 15.75 0.65
C THR A 109 18.72 16.64 0.95
N PHE A 110 19.87 16.36 0.33
CA PHE A 110 21.08 17.16 0.47
C PHE A 110 21.59 17.69 -0.88
N ASN A 111 21.50 19.00 -1.09
CA ASN A 111 22.07 19.67 -2.25
C ASN A 111 23.46 20.22 -1.89
N PHE A 112 24.51 19.72 -2.52
CA PHE A 112 25.90 20.03 -2.20
C PHE A 112 26.64 20.58 -3.41
N SER A 113 27.43 21.64 -3.23
CA SER A 113 28.17 22.26 -4.36
C SER A 113 29.62 22.59 -4.00
N ALA A 114 30.26 21.75 -3.18
CA ALA A 114 31.66 21.89 -2.80
C ALA A 114 32.43 20.56 -2.93
N ASN A 115 33.72 20.58 -2.54
CA ASN A 115 34.60 19.42 -2.57
C ASN A 115 34.75 18.77 -1.19
N ILE A 116 34.94 17.45 -1.17
CA ILE A 116 35.14 16.66 0.05
C ILE A 116 36.64 16.49 0.26
N ASN A 117 37.28 17.39 1.01
CA ASN A 117 38.69 17.23 1.36
C ASN A 117 38.91 16.15 2.44
N SER A 118 40.15 15.86 2.80
CA SER A 118 40.52 14.75 3.71
C SER A 118 39.96 14.86 5.12
N SER A 119 39.49 16.03 5.56
CA SER A 119 38.92 16.24 6.89
C SER A 119 37.39 16.13 6.94
N LYS A 120 36.75 15.76 5.81
CA LYS A 120 35.29 15.73 5.69
C LYS A 120 34.77 14.34 5.42
N SER A 121 33.59 14.07 5.98
CA SER A 121 32.85 12.84 5.77
C SER A 121 31.40 13.15 5.40
N ILE A 122 30.88 12.44 4.40
CA ILE A 122 29.46 12.46 4.06
C ILE A 122 28.93 11.03 4.08
N ASN A 123 27.86 10.82 4.84
CA ASN A 123 27.07 9.60 4.89
C ASN A 123 25.69 9.94 4.32
N ASN A 124 25.46 9.61 3.06
CA ASN A 124 24.18 9.79 2.39
C ASN A 124 23.32 8.53 2.49
N PHE A 125 22.21 8.59 3.22
CA PHE A 125 21.25 7.49 3.38
C PHE A 125 19.98 7.65 2.53
N SER A 126 19.77 8.84 1.96
CA SER A 126 18.63 9.17 1.08
C SER A 126 19.16 9.87 -0.19
N THR A 127 18.69 11.07 -0.54
CA THR A 127 19.04 11.74 -1.79
C THR A 127 20.11 12.81 -1.59
N MET A 128 21.22 12.70 -2.32
CA MET A 128 22.25 13.74 -2.42
C MET A 128 22.37 14.21 -3.87
N ASN A 129 22.21 15.51 -4.08
CA ASN A 129 22.35 16.14 -5.39
C ASN A 129 23.59 17.05 -5.40
N VAL A 130 24.41 16.88 -6.42
CA VAL A 130 25.55 17.75 -6.73
C VAL A 130 25.30 18.35 -8.12
N PRO A 131 24.81 19.59 -8.23
CA PRO A 131 24.49 20.18 -9.53
C PRO A 131 25.69 20.29 -10.48
N GLY A 132 26.91 20.42 -9.94
CA GLY A 132 28.14 20.58 -10.68
C GLY A 132 29.12 19.40 -10.54
N ASN A 133 30.41 19.72 -10.53
CA ASN A 133 31.47 18.74 -10.34
C ASN A 133 31.67 18.43 -8.85
N ILE A 134 32.23 17.26 -8.54
CA ILE A 134 32.70 16.91 -7.20
C ILE A 134 34.11 16.31 -7.24
N ASP A 135 35.00 16.84 -6.41
CA ASP A 135 36.27 16.21 -6.09
C ASP A 135 36.24 15.67 -4.66
N VAL A 136 36.48 14.36 -4.54
CA VAL A 136 36.55 13.65 -3.26
C VAL A 136 38.01 13.32 -2.96
N ASN A 137 38.47 13.70 -1.78
CA ASN A 137 39.74 13.38 -1.13
C ASN A 137 39.53 12.85 0.31
N GLY A 138 38.32 12.99 0.86
CA GLY A 138 37.88 12.49 2.17
C GLY A 138 37.01 11.24 2.10
N THR A 139 36.01 11.15 2.99
CA THR A 139 35.11 9.98 3.04
C THR A 139 33.74 10.29 2.43
N LEU A 140 33.28 9.44 1.52
CA LEU A 140 31.95 9.49 0.94
C LEU A 140 31.32 8.11 0.97
N THR A 141 30.27 7.96 1.75
CA THR A 141 29.43 6.77 1.78
C THR A 141 28.03 7.14 1.28
N SER A 142 27.55 6.52 0.21
CA SER A 142 26.18 6.70 -0.29
C SER A 142 25.43 5.38 -0.30
N GLN A 143 24.36 5.27 0.48
CA GLN A 143 23.43 4.15 0.52
C GLN A 143 22.11 4.45 -0.20
N GLY A 144 21.78 5.72 -0.41
CA GLY A 144 20.68 6.16 -1.28
C GLY A 144 21.19 6.72 -2.61
N GLN A 145 20.38 7.59 -3.21
CA GLN A 145 20.64 8.21 -4.51
C GLN A 145 21.73 9.29 -4.42
N LEU A 146 22.77 9.20 -5.25
CA LEU A 146 23.81 10.22 -5.42
C LEU A 146 23.80 10.72 -6.87
N ASN A 147 23.24 11.90 -7.08
CA ASN A 147 23.09 12.51 -8.40
C ASN A 147 24.14 13.61 -8.59
N ILE A 148 25.09 13.41 -9.48
CA ILE A 148 26.15 14.36 -9.82
C ILE A 148 25.89 14.87 -11.24
N GLY A 149 25.47 16.12 -11.39
CA GLY A 149 25.19 16.73 -12.69
C GLY A 149 26.43 16.94 -13.56
N GLY A 150 27.59 17.18 -12.93
CA GLY A 150 28.89 17.36 -13.60
C GLY A 150 29.78 16.11 -13.56
N SER A 151 31.10 16.34 -13.51
CA SER A 151 32.12 15.29 -13.43
C SER A 151 32.46 14.92 -11.98
N ALA A 152 32.86 13.67 -11.75
CA ALA A 152 33.26 13.17 -10.44
C ALA A 152 34.72 12.70 -10.43
N THR A 153 35.54 13.23 -9.51
CA THR A 153 36.91 12.78 -9.29
C THR A 153 37.05 12.16 -7.90
N PHE A 154 37.43 10.89 -7.84
CA PHE A 154 37.79 10.22 -6.60
C PHE A 154 39.31 10.11 -6.52
N ASN A 155 39.93 10.89 -5.64
CA ASN A 155 41.38 10.95 -5.48
C ASN A 155 41.89 9.77 -4.64
N SER A 156 43.18 9.48 -4.71
CA SER A 156 43.79 8.28 -4.12
C SER A 156 43.71 8.19 -2.59
N SER A 157 43.52 9.31 -1.88
CA SER A 157 43.33 9.32 -0.43
C SER A 157 41.88 9.11 0.00
N SER A 158 40.95 9.03 -0.94
CA SER A 158 39.51 8.99 -0.63
C SER A 158 39.08 7.61 -0.15
N ASN A 159 38.10 7.59 0.75
CA ASN A 159 37.39 6.39 1.14
C ASN A 159 35.96 6.45 0.60
N VAL A 160 35.64 5.61 -0.40
CA VAL A 160 34.40 5.70 -1.15
C VAL A 160 33.63 4.38 -1.05
N THR A 161 32.36 4.46 -0.64
CA THR A 161 31.45 3.32 -0.60
C THR A 161 30.12 3.71 -1.22
N ILE A 162 29.66 2.97 -2.23
CA ILE A 162 28.40 3.19 -2.95
C ILE A 162 27.56 1.92 -2.79
N VAL A 163 26.51 1.98 -1.98
CA VAL A 163 25.50 0.92 -1.76
C VAL A 163 24.18 1.26 -2.45
N GLY A 164 23.93 2.53 -2.70
CA GLY A 164 22.80 2.97 -3.49
C GLY A 164 23.15 3.08 -4.97
N GLU A 165 22.45 3.99 -5.63
CA GLU A 165 22.69 4.35 -7.00
C GLU A 165 23.48 5.66 -7.08
N MET A 166 24.48 5.69 -7.94
CA MET A 166 25.28 6.87 -8.22
C MET A 166 25.15 7.21 -9.71
N ASN A 167 24.60 8.39 -10.00
CA ASN A 167 24.44 8.92 -11.35
C ASN A 167 25.43 10.06 -11.57
N VAL A 168 26.24 9.98 -12.64
CA VAL A 168 27.21 11.01 -13.04
C VAL A 168 26.88 11.49 -14.44
N GLY A 169 26.43 12.74 -14.56
CA GLY A 169 26.09 13.38 -15.83
C GLY A 169 27.31 13.64 -16.72
N GLY A 170 28.47 13.94 -16.12
CA GLY A 170 29.74 14.18 -16.79
C GLY A 170 30.69 12.98 -16.81
N ALA A 171 32.00 13.25 -16.77
CA ALA A 171 33.03 12.22 -16.74
C ALA A 171 33.33 11.75 -15.31
N MET A 172 33.79 10.51 -15.17
CA MET A 172 34.23 9.96 -13.89
C MET A 172 35.71 9.56 -13.94
N MET A 173 36.48 10.02 -12.95
CA MET A 173 37.87 9.60 -12.75
C MET A 173 38.03 8.92 -11.39
N ASN A 174 38.45 7.66 -11.40
CA ASN A 174 38.71 6.89 -10.19
C ASN A 174 40.21 6.66 -9.97
N ASN A 175 40.73 7.14 -8.84
CA ASN A 175 42.11 6.95 -8.38
C ASN A 175 42.19 6.18 -7.05
N THR A 176 41.06 5.68 -6.52
CA THR A 176 40.96 5.00 -5.22
C THR A 176 40.20 3.68 -5.33
N THR A 177 40.01 3.00 -4.20
CA THR A 177 39.06 1.90 -4.07
C THR A 177 37.64 2.44 -3.84
N ILE A 178 36.72 2.07 -4.74
CA ILE A 178 35.28 2.24 -4.57
C ILE A 178 34.70 0.88 -4.17
N ASN A 179 34.15 0.80 -2.97
CA ASN A 179 33.41 -0.37 -2.52
C ASN A 179 31.96 -0.25 -3.03
N LEU A 180 31.52 -1.19 -3.87
CA LEU A 180 30.26 -1.13 -4.59
C LEU A 180 29.29 -2.22 -4.15
N ALA A 181 28.10 -1.82 -3.73
CA ALA A 181 26.98 -2.63 -3.35
C ALA A 181 25.70 -2.10 -4.03
N GLY A 182 25.72 -1.76 -5.32
CA GLY A 182 24.67 -1.02 -6.03
C GLY A 182 25.08 -0.69 -7.46
N SER A 183 24.64 0.46 -8.00
CA SER A 183 24.92 0.88 -9.38
C SER A 183 25.72 2.17 -9.46
N ILE A 184 26.62 2.23 -10.45
CA ILE A 184 27.30 3.45 -10.89
C ILE A 184 26.96 3.68 -12.36
N ASN A 185 26.20 4.74 -12.66
CA ASN A 185 25.81 5.13 -14.00
C ASN A 185 26.58 6.39 -14.40
N VAL A 186 27.43 6.30 -15.41
CA VAL A 186 28.23 7.42 -15.93
C VAL A 186 27.77 7.75 -17.34
N ASN A 187 27.15 8.91 -17.51
CA ASN A 187 26.68 9.37 -18.81
C ASN A 187 27.84 9.85 -19.72
N GLY A 188 28.92 10.37 -19.14
CA GLY A 188 30.16 10.70 -19.86
C GLY A 188 31.14 9.54 -19.99
N SER A 189 32.43 9.87 -20.10
CA SER A 189 33.52 8.89 -20.10
C SER A 189 33.96 8.52 -18.68
N MET A 190 34.37 7.28 -18.48
CA MET A 190 34.96 6.79 -17.23
C MET A 190 36.42 6.39 -17.42
N THR A 191 37.29 6.86 -16.53
CA THR A 191 38.68 6.40 -16.41
C THR A 191 38.94 5.84 -15.01
N ASN A 192 39.24 4.54 -14.92
CA ASN A 192 39.75 3.90 -13.71
C ASN A 192 41.29 3.78 -13.81
N ASN A 193 42.01 4.68 -13.15
CA ASN A 193 43.47 4.78 -13.25
C ASN A 193 44.18 3.58 -12.60
N GLY A 194 45.49 3.44 -12.78
CA GLY A 194 46.25 2.27 -12.30
C GLY A 194 46.12 1.97 -10.79
N ASN A 195 45.91 3.00 -9.97
CA ASN A 195 45.65 2.87 -8.53
C ASN A 195 44.15 2.71 -8.20
N GLY A 196 43.28 2.94 -9.18
CA GLY A 196 41.84 2.81 -9.05
C GLY A 196 41.39 1.36 -8.94
N ARG A 197 40.47 1.10 -8.02
CA ARG A 197 39.83 -0.19 -7.83
C ARG A 197 38.32 0.00 -7.69
N ILE A 198 37.55 -0.89 -8.30
CA ILE A 198 36.11 -1.04 -8.04
C ILE A 198 35.90 -2.46 -7.56
N GLU A 199 35.35 -2.59 -6.36
CA GLU A 199 35.23 -3.87 -5.67
C GLU A 199 33.79 -4.11 -5.24
N ALA A 200 33.20 -5.17 -5.76
CA ALA A 200 31.88 -5.59 -5.31
C ALA A 200 31.90 -6.04 -3.85
N LEU A 201 31.02 -5.47 -3.05
CA LEU A 201 30.65 -5.99 -1.75
C LEU A 201 29.59 -7.08 -1.92
N ASN A 202 29.55 -8.02 -0.97
CA ASN A 202 28.43 -8.95 -0.84
C ASN A 202 27.21 -8.15 -0.42
N ALA A 203 26.33 -7.84 -1.35
CA ALA A 203 25.03 -7.19 -1.09
C ALA A 203 23.92 -8.19 -1.38
N ASN A 204 22.65 -7.78 -1.28
CA ASN A 204 21.53 -8.59 -1.78
C ASN A 204 20.93 -8.00 -3.06
N GLN A 205 21.78 -7.38 -3.90
CA GLN A 205 21.39 -6.72 -5.14
C GLN A 205 22.53 -6.72 -6.16
N CYS A 206 22.21 -6.73 -7.45
CA CYS A 206 23.21 -6.71 -8.50
C CYS A 206 24.14 -5.49 -8.38
N ASN A 207 25.45 -5.71 -8.54
CA ASN A 207 26.43 -4.63 -8.61
C ASN A 207 26.69 -4.27 -10.07
N SER A 208 26.52 -3.01 -10.45
CA SER A 208 26.71 -2.60 -11.85
C SER A 208 27.53 -1.33 -12.01
N VAL A 209 28.31 -1.30 -13.10
CA VAL A 209 28.91 -0.07 -13.62
C VAL A 209 28.49 0.09 -15.07
N SER A 210 27.70 1.11 -15.36
CA SER A 210 27.27 1.47 -16.70
C SER A 210 27.96 2.76 -17.13
N VAL A 211 28.63 2.72 -18.27
CA VAL A 211 29.31 3.90 -18.85
C VAL A 211 28.77 4.13 -20.26
N ASN A 212 28.20 5.29 -20.54
CA ASN A 212 27.70 5.63 -21.88
C ASN A 212 28.86 6.03 -22.81
N GLY A 213 29.78 6.88 -22.35
CA GLY A 213 30.96 7.32 -23.10
C GLY A 213 32.11 6.29 -23.14
N THR A 214 33.34 6.75 -23.37
CA THR A 214 34.52 5.87 -23.37
C THR A 214 34.76 5.29 -21.98
N PHE A 215 34.99 3.98 -21.90
CA PHE A 215 35.34 3.31 -20.65
C PHE A 215 36.80 2.82 -20.71
N ARG A 216 37.69 3.46 -19.95
CA ARG A 216 39.10 3.09 -19.81
C ARG A 216 39.38 2.57 -18.40
N SER A 217 40.13 1.48 -18.28
CA SER A 217 40.64 1.01 -16.99
C SER A 217 42.07 0.49 -17.11
N ASP A 218 43.01 1.17 -16.45
CA ASP A 218 44.34 0.63 -16.15
C ASP A 218 44.39 0.03 -14.73
N GLY A 219 43.35 0.27 -13.91
CA GLY A 219 43.16 -0.29 -12.57
C GLY A 219 42.42 -1.64 -12.54
N ILE A 220 41.96 -2.05 -11.34
CA ILE A 220 41.26 -3.33 -11.14
C ILE A 220 39.76 -3.12 -11.00
N ILE A 221 38.96 -3.93 -11.68
CA ILE A 221 37.52 -4.02 -11.47
C ILE A 221 37.23 -5.47 -11.10
N THR A 222 36.78 -5.70 -9.87
CA THR A 222 36.63 -7.06 -9.35
C THR A 222 35.27 -7.28 -8.73
N GLY A 223 34.70 -8.44 -9.00
CA GLY A 223 33.60 -8.97 -8.23
C GLY A 223 34.10 -9.56 -6.91
N ASN A 224 33.21 -10.32 -6.27
CA ASN A 224 33.39 -10.98 -4.97
C ASN A 224 33.50 -12.52 -5.10
N ASP A 225 33.74 -13.05 -6.31
CA ASP A 225 33.75 -14.49 -6.65
C ASP A 225 32.45 -15.24 -6.32
N LEU A 226 31.33 -14.52 -6.15
CA LEU A 226 30.00 -15.10 -5.92
C LEU A 226 29.20 -15.16 -7.22
N ASP A 227 28.45 -16.26 -7.40
CA ASP A 227 27.56 -16.46 -8.54
C ASP A 227 26.22 -15.71 -8.35
N TYR A 228 25.78 -15.06 -9.42
CA TYR A 228 24.53 -14.31 -9.49
C TYR A 228 23.31 -15.20 -9.18
N ASN A 229 23.33 -16.44 -9.66
CA ASN A 229 22.16 -17.32 -9.67
C ASN A 229 21.87 -18.00 -8.31
N SER A 230 22.74 -17.87 -7.29
CA SER A 230 22.59 -18.65 -6.05
C SER A 230 22.89 -17.94 -4.74
N THR A 231 23.70 -16.87 -4.69
CA THR A 231 24.16 -16.34 -3.38
C THR A 231 24.40 -14.83 -3.28
N GLY A 232 24.36 -14.07 -4.37
CA GLY A 232 24.43 -12.60 -4.33
C GLY A 232 25.64 -12.00 -5.05
N THR A 233 25.31 -11.19 -6.06
CA THR A 233 26.01 -9.96 -6.49
C THR A 233 27.32 -10.10 -7.25
N ALA A 234 27.24 -10.68 -8.45
CA ALA A 234 28.27 -10.48 -9.46
C ALA A 234 28.38 -8.99 -9.85
N LEU A 235 29.60 -8.50 -10.08
CA LEU A 235 29.84 -7.19 -10.68
C LEU A 235 29.68 -7.28 -12.19
N VAL A 236 28.69 -6.58 -12.74
CA VAL A 236 28.52 -6.46 -14.19
C VAL A 236 28.96 -5.09 -14.67
N VAL A 237 29.60 -5.06 -15.83
CA VAL A 237 29.88 -3.82 -16.55
C VAL A 237 29.17 -3.84 -17.90
N ASN A 238 28.63 -2.70 -18.34
CA ASN A 238 27.88 -2.66 -19.59
C ASN A 238 28.74 -2.89 -20.85
N LYS A 239 30.07 -2.72 -20.75
CA LYS A 239 31.05 -3.02 -21.81
C LYS A 239 32.44 -3.28 -21.24
N MET A 240 33.28 -4.00 -21.99
CA MET A 240 34.69 -4.19 -21.63
C MET A 240 35.40 -2.82 -21.58
N PRO A 241 36.11 -2.49 -20.49
CA PRO A 241 36.95 -1.30 -20.46
C PRO A 241 38.17 -1.48 -21.39
N GLY A 242 38.53 -0.45 -22.16
CA GLY A 242 39.79 -0.40 -22.91
C GLY A 242 40.97 0.03 -22.03
N GLY A 243 42.21 -0.08 -22.54
CA GLY A 243 43.42 0.34 -21.81
C GLY A 243 44.69 -0.39 -22.23
N ASN A 244 45.85 0.07 -21.76
CA ASN A 244 47.15 -0.51 -22.13
C ASN A 244 47.52 -1.72 -21.25
N ALA A 245 46.94 -1.83 -20.05
CA ALA A 245 47.15 -2.91 -19.11
C ALA A 245 45.96 -3.87 -19.14
N ASN A 246 45.89 -4.73 -20.17
CA ASN A 246 44.95 -5.84 -20.37
C ASN A 246 43.79 -5.87 -19.33
N PRO A 247 42.61 -5.29 -19.65
CA PRO A 247 41.58 -4.93 -18.67
C PRO A 247 41.25 -6.07 -17.71
N ARG A 248 41.53 -5.85 -16.42
CA ARG A 248 41.44 -6.86 -15.37
C ARG A 248 40.07 -6.87 -14.72
N LEU A 249 39.05 -7.31 -15.46
CA LEU A 249 37.87 -7.87 -14.81
C LEU A 249 38.32 -9.12 -14.04
N ARG A 250 38.09 -9.15 -12.73
CA ARG A 250 38.50 -10.22 -11.81
C ARG A 250 37.37 -10.59 -10.87
N GLY A 251 37.56 -11.62 -10.05
CA GLY A 251 36.63 -11.90 -8.96
C GLY A 251 35.22 -12.27 -9.43
N GLY A 252 35.06 -12.88 -10.60
CA GLY A 252 33.75 -13.12 -11.23
C GLY A 252 33.08 -11.91 -11.90
N ALA A 253 33.74 -10.74 -11.96
CA ALA A 253 33.25 -9.60 -12.73
C ALA A 253 33.18 -9.93 -14.23
N ARG A 254 32.09 -9.52 -14.89
CA ARG A 254 31.85 -9.83 -16.31
C ARG A 254 31.17 -8.67 -17.04
N VAL A 255 31.25 -8.70 -18.37
CA VAL A 255 30.38 -7.83 -19.18
C VAL A 255 28.97 -8.40 -19.21
N GLY A 256 27.99 -7.54 -19.02
CA GLY A 256 26.58 -7.90 -19.09
C GLY A 256 25.70 -6.81 -18.49
N THR A 257 24.44 -7.13 -18.35
CA THR A 257 23.47 -6.34 -17.62
C THR A 257 23.09 -7.09 -16.33
N CYS A 258 22.65 -6.35 -15.32
CA CYS A 258 21.86 -6.99 -14.26
C CYS A 258 20.61 -7.58 -14.93
N SER A 259 20.11 -8.73 -14.48
CA SER A 259 18.75 -9.09 -14.89
C SER A 259 17.85 -8.01 -14.29
N GLY A 260 17.23 -7.20 -15.15
CA GLY A 260 16.37 -6.12 -14.68
C GLY A 260 15.27 -6.74 -13.84
N GLU A 261 15.27 -6.50 -12.53
CA GLU A 261 13.99 -6.52 -11.83
C GLU A 261 13.25 -5.28 -12.35
N ASN A 262 12.06 -5.48 -12.91
CA ASN A 262 11.18 -4.36 -13.22
C ASN A 262 10.98 -3.59 -11.91
N CYS A 263 11.42 -2.33 -11.90
CA CYS A 263 11.43 -1.54 -10.69
C CYS A 263 10.02 -1.38 -10.14
N LEU A 264 9.08 -1.15 -11.05
CA LEU A 264 7.64 -1.11 -10.85
C LEU A 264 7.00 -2.25 -11.65
N GLU A 265 6.16 -3.02 -10.99
CA GLU A 265 5.25 -3.99 -11.58
C GLU A 265 3.82 -3.56 -11.28
N GLU A 266 2.96 -3.58 -12.28
CA GLU A 266 1.54 -3.22 -12.16
C GLU A 266 0.68 -4.46 -12.36
N ILE A 267 -0.31 -4.65 -11.48
CA ILE A 267 -1.24 -5.78 -11.52
C ILE A 267 -2.64 -5.23 -11.33
N GLU A 268 -3.57 -5.70 -12.14
CA GLU A 268 -4.99 -5.40 -12.01
C GLU A 268 -5.76 -6.67 -11.73
N ILE A 269 -6.66 -6.61 -10.75
CA ILE A 269 -7.61 -7.67 -10.43
C ILE A 269 -8.98 -7.07 -10.17
N ILE A 270 -10.03 -7.79 -10.56
CA ILE A 270 -11.41 -7.42 -10.22
C ILE A 270 -11.82 -8.26 -9.02
N GLU A 271 -12.21 -7.60 -7.93
CA GLU A 271 -12.68 -8.27 -6.72
C GLU A 271 -13.95 -7.58 -6.19
N SER A 272 -15.04 -8.35 -6.08
CA SER A 272 -16.33 -7.86 -5.57
C SER A 272 -16.86 -6.59 -6.27
N GLY A 273 -16.67 -6.48 -7.59
CA GLY A 273 -17.11 -5.33 -8.40
C GLY A 273 -16.22 -4.08 -8.28
N ASN A 274 -15.05 -4.19 -7.64
CA ASN A 274 -14.04 -3.14 -7.64
C ASN A 274 -12.83 -3.57 -8.48
N LEU A 275 -12.23 -2.62 -9.19
CA LEU A 275 -10.93 -2.79 -9.81
C LEU A 275 -9.86 -2.46 -8.78
N LEU A 276 -9.02 -3.43 -8.44
CA LEU A 276 -7.86 -3.24 -7.59
C LEU A 276 -6.61 -3.16 -8.47
N ARG A 277 -5.89 -2.04 -8.40
CA ARG A 277 -4.63 -1.84 -9.10
C ARG A 277 -3.48 -1.82 -8.09
N TYR A 278 -2.57 -2.79 -8.21
CA TYR A 278 -1.38 -2.90 -7.38
C TYR A 278 -0.16 -2.36 -8.11
N TYR A 279 0.59 -1.49 -7.45
CA TYR A 279 1.88 -0.96 -7.87
C TYR A 279 2.96 -1.51 -6.94
N ILE A 280 3.83 -2.39 -7.43
CA ILE A 280 4.86 -3.07 -6.64
C ILE A 280 6.24 -2.53 -6.98
N PHE A 281 6.83 -1.78 -6.04
CA PHE A 281 8.15 -1.18 -6.16
C PHE A 281 9.24 -2.03 -5.47
N ARG A 282 10.19 -2.53 -6.25
CA ARG A 282 11.40 -3.25 -5.77
C ARG A 282 12.66 -2.37 -5.74
N CYS A 283 12.58 -1.19 -6.34
CA CYS A 283 13.56 -0.11 -6.20
C CYS A 283 12.87 1.26 -6.17
N ASP A 284 13.65 2.32 -5.97
CA ASP A 284 13.15 3.70 -5.98
C ASP A 284 12.46 3.99 -7.32
N GLY A 285 11.34 4.70 -7.26
CA GLY A 285 10.52 4.97 -8.44
C GLY A 285 9.56 6.12 -8.23
N ILE A 286 8.75 6.36 -9.25
CA ILE A 286 7.66 7.33 -9.20
C ILE A 286 6.37 6.54 -9.28
N LEU A 287 5.51 6.70 -8.28
CA LEU A 287 4.11 6.30 -8.39
C LEU A 287 3.37 7.41 -9.14
N ASN A 288 2.79 7.03 -10.26
CA ASN A 288 1.84 7.85 -10.98
C ASN A 288 0.60 6.99 -11.19
N VAL A 289 -0.45 7.31 -10.44
CA VAL A 289 -1.73 6.61 -10.55
C VAL A 289 -2.48 7.23 -11.71
N ALA A 290 -2.80 6.42 -12.72
CA ALA A 290 -3.58 6.89 -13.86
C ALA A 290 -4.92 7.48 -13.39
N GLU A 291 -5.40 8.50 -14.10
CA GLU A 291 -6.76 8.98 -13.89
C GLU A 291 -7.76 7.82 -13.96
N PRO A 292 -8.77 7.79 -13.07
CA PRO A 292 -9.89 6.89 -13.25
C PRO A 292 -10.41 7.09 -14.67
N VAL A 293 -10.64 5.99 -15.38
CA VAL A 293 -11.17 6.09 -16.73
C VAL A 293 -12.61 6.63 -16.63
N ILE A 294 -12.82 7.82 -17.19
CA ILE A 294 -14.14 8.41 -17.42
C ILE A 294 -14.27 8.51 -18.94
N GLU A 295 -14.41 7.35 -19.58
CA GLU A 295 -14.84 7.28 -20.98
C GLU A 295 -16.36 7.11 -21.00
N GLU A 296 -17.01 7.35 -22.16
CA GLU A 296 -18.48 7.21 -22.34
C GLU A 296 -19.02 5.78 -22.07
N ASP A 297 -18.17 4.88 -21.57
CA ASP A 297 -18.33 3.44 -21.63
C ASP A 297 -18.12 2.73 -20.28
N TYR A 298 -17.32 3.33 -19.39
CA TYR A 298 -17.14 2.90 -18.00
C TYR A 298 -16.71 4.12 -17.18
N GLU A 299 -17.37 4.35 -16.04
CA GLU A 299 -16.90 5.32 -15.06
C GLU A 299 -16.19 4.59 -13.91
N GLU A 300 -14.92 4.92 -13.68
CA GLU A 300 -14.19 4.51 -12.49
C GLU A 300 -14.20 5.62 -11.43
N LEU A 301 -14.43 5.24 -10.18
CA LEU A 301 -14.24 6.16 -9.05
C LEU A 301 -13.14 5.64 -8.13
N LEU A 302 -12.06 6.42 -7.98
CA LEU A 302 -11.06 6.15 -6.96
C LEU A 302 -11.70 6.21 -5.56
N LEU A 303 -11.71 5.09 -4.84
CA LEU A 303 -12.29 4.97 -3.50
C LEU A 303 -11.24 5.23 -2.41
N SER A 304 -10.12 4.51 -2.49
CA SER A 304 -9.06 4.56 -1.48
C SER A 304 -7.75 4.04 -2.07
N ALA A 305 -6.66 4.34 -1.36
CA ALA A 305 -5.35 3.77 -1.62
C ALA A 305 -4.74 3.30 -0.30
N THR A 306 -4.18 2.08 -0.31
CA THR A 306 -3.50 1.46 0.83
C THR A 306 -2.05 1.17 0.44
N ALA A 307 -1.11 1.43 1.34
CA ALA A 307 0.30 1.20 1.10
C ALA A 307 0.93 0.26 2.14
N LEU A 308 1.84 -0.58 1.67
CA LEU A 308 2.78 -1.36 2.46
C LEU A 308 4.18 -0.81 2.25
N LEU A 309 4.84 -0.41 3.33
CA LEU A 309 6.24 -0.03 3.37
C LEU A 309 7.06 -1.06 4.14
N VAL A 310 7.84 -1.87 3.42
CA VAL A 310 8.86 -2.74 4.01
C VAL A 310 10.21 -2.08 3.82
N ALA A 311 10.91 -1.78 4.90
CA ALA A 311 12.26 -1.18 4.86
C ALA A 311 13.36 -2.23 4.62
N GLY A 312 14.57 -1.79 4.33
CA GLY A 312 15.71 -2.69 4.15
C GLY A 312 16.13 -3.35 5.47
N GLY A 313 16.49 -4.63 5.43
CA GLY A 313 17.01 -5.36 6.59
C GLY A 313 18.44 -4.97 6.96
N GLY A 314 18.85 -5.14 8.21
CA GLY A 314 20.23 -4.91 8.66
C GLY A 314 21.16 -6.06 8.28
N GLY A 315 22.45 -5.76 8.10
CA GLY A 315 23.50 -6.75 7.87
C GLY A 315 23.91 -7.49 9.15
N GLY A 316 24.31 -8.74 9.03
CA GLY A 316 24.82 -9.54 10.13
C GLY A 316 26.20 -9.10 10.60
N GLY A 317 26.56 -9.47 11.82
CA GLY A 317 27.89 -9.23 12.37
C GLY A 317 28.94 -10.25 11.94
N ARG A 318 30.20 -9.95 12.25
CA ARG A 318 31.35 -10.82 11.99
C ARG A 318 31.92 -11.40 13.28
N GLY A 319 32.15 -12.71 13.28
CA GLY A 319 32.86 -13.42 14.33
C GLY A 319 32.22 -14.76 14.70
N LEU A 320 32.91 -15.50 15.56
CA LEU A 320 32.50 -16.83 16.01
C LEU A 320 31.37 -16.80 17.06
N SER A 321 30.95 -15.61 17.48
CA SER A 321 29.81 -15.39 18.37
C SER A 321 29.18 -14.05 18.05
N ALA A 322 28.85 -13.85 16.79
CA ALA A 322 28.32 -12.62 16.25
C ALA A 322 26.78 -12.65 16.20
N GLY A 323 26.17 -11.47 16.22
CA GLY A 323 24.72 -11.31 16.19
C GLY A 323 24.18 -11.19 14.77
N GLY A 324 22.95 -11.66 14.56
CA GLY A 324 22.25 -11.51 13.28
C GLY A 324 21.76 -10.09 13.05
N GLY A 325 21.55 -9.68 11.79
CA GLY A 325 20.94 -8.40 11.45
C GLY A 325 19.44 -8.40 11.74
N GLY A 326 18.89 -7.29 12.20
CA GLY A 326 17.44 -7.11 12.39
C GLY A 326 16.71 -6.89 11.08
N ALA A 327 15.45 -7.27 11.01
CA ALA A 327 14.57 -6.96 9.89
C ALA A 327 14.31 -5.44 9.76
N GLY A 328 14.02 -5.00 8.54
CA GLY A 328 13.39 -3.71 8.31
C GLY A 328 12.00 -3.65 8.95
N GLY A 329 11.53 -2.44 9.20
CA GLY A 329 10.15 -2.22 9.60
C GLY A 329 9.17 -2.66 8.52
N VAL A 330 8.03 -3.19 8.95
CA VAL A 330 6.88 -3.45 8.07
C VAL A 330 5.75 -2.53 8.52
N LEU A 331 5.29 -1.62 7.66
CA LEU A 331 4.28 -0.63 7.98
C LEU A 331 3.17 -0.66 6.93
N GLU A 332 1.96 -0.93 7.37
CA GLU A 332 0.73 -0.83 6.56
C GLU A 332 0.05 0.51 6.86
N ILE A 333 -0.41 1.17 5.80
CA ILE A 333 -1.00 2.51 5.85
C ILE A 333 -2.26 2.48 5.01
N GLU A 334 -3.41 2.64 5.67
CA GLU A 334 -4.71 2.75 5.03
C GLU A 334 -4.99 4.21 4.64
N ASP A 335 -5.80 4.41 3.61
CA ASP A 335 -6.32 5.70 3.17
C ASP A 335 -5.23 6.77 2.91
N ILE A 336 -4.19 6.40 2.16
CA ILE A 336 -3.17 7.38 1.75
C ILE A 336 -3.75 8.38 0.73
N PRO A 337 -3.47 9.68 0.86
CA PRO A 337 -4.04 10.71 -0.01
C PRO A 337 -3.30 10.76 -1.35
N ILE A 338 -3.72 9.90 -2.28
CA ILE A 338 -3.18 9.82 -3.63
C ILE A 338 -4.20 10.43 -4.60
N GLU A 339 -3.79 11.52 -5.22
CA GLU A 339 -4.49 12.13 -6.36
C GLU A 339 -4.01 11.50 -7.68
N PRO A 340 -4.93 11.22 -8.62
CA PRO A 340 -4.55 10.74 -9.94
C PRO A 340 -3.69 11.73 -10.73
N ASN A 341 -2.93 11.23 -11.71
CA ASN A 341 -1.99 11.98 -12.55
C ASN A 341 -0.96 12.83 -11.77
N THR A 342 -0.78 12.54 -10.48
CA THR A 342 0.21 13.20 -9.62
C THR A 342 1.36 12.24 -9.37
N GLU A 343 2.59 12.74 -9.51
CA GLU A 343 3.80 11.97 -9.29
C GLU A 343 4.19 11.96 -7.80
N TYR A 344 4.28 10.78 -7.21
CA TYR A 344 4.75 10.57 -5.85
C TYR A 344 6.07 9.81 -5.87
N VAL A 345 7.09 10.37 -5.23
CA VAL A 345 8.38 9.69 -5.08
C VAL A 345 8.23 8.53 -4.10
N VAL A 346 8.57 7.33 -4.57
CA VAL A 346 8.63 6.11 -3.77
C VAL A 346 10.10 5.76 -3.55
N THR A 347 10.50 5.57 -2.30
CA THR A 347 11.84 5.11 -1.92
C THR A 347 11.75 3.70 -1.34
N VAL A 348 12.56 2.78 -1.85
CA VAL A 348 12.65 1.40 -1.36
C VAL A 348 13.96 1.21 -0.62
N GLY A 349 13.83 0.94 0.68
CA GLY A 349 14.96 0.75 1.59
C GLY A 349 15.88 -0.39 1.17
N LYS A 350 17.16 -0.08 1.02
CA LYS A 350 18.24 -1.02 0.72
C LYS A 350 18.69 -1.79 1.96
N GLY A 351 19.03 -3.05 1.76
CA GLY A 351 19.59 -3.93 2.78
C GLY A 351 20.97 -3.46 3.24
N GLY A 352 21.21 -3.52 4.55
CA GLY A 352 22.49 -3.21 5.17
C GLY A 352 23.53 -4.28 4.90
N ILE A 353 24.75 -3.84 4.60
CA ILE A 353 25.88 -4.75 4.33
C ILE A 353 26.33 -5.44 5.61
N GLY A 354 26.53 -6.76 5.54
CA GLY A 354 27.10 -7.52 6.64
C GLY A 354 28.55 -7.13 6.94
N SER A 355 28.95 -7.21 8.21
CA SER A 355 30.26 -6.71 8.63
C SER A 355 31.42 -7.48 7.97
N GLY A 356 32.38 -6.73 7.41
CA GLY A 356 33.64 -7.26 6.91
C GLY A 356 34.75 -7.30 7.95
N ASN A 357 34.56 -6.73 9.15
CA ASN A 357 35.59 -6.57 10.17
C ASN A 357 35.02 -6.85 11.57
N GLU A 358 35.74 -7.60 12.40
CA GLU A 358 35.30 -7.97 13.75
C GLU A 358 35.12 -6.75 14.67
N ASN A 359 35.81 -5.64 14.36
CA ASN A 359 35.73 -4.37 15.10
C ASN A 359 34.58 -3.45 14.65
N THR A 360 33.74 -3.88 13.71
CA THR A 360 32.59 -3.09 13.22
C THR A 360 31.34 -3.95 13.25
N GLN A 361 30.21 -3.37 13.67
CA GLN A 361 28.90 -4.02 13.54
C GLN A 361 28.51 -4.16 12.05
N GLY A 362 27.53 -5.01 11.76
CA GLY A 362 26.84 -4.95 10.48
C GLY A 362 26.20 -3.58 10.25
N ASN A 363 25.96 -3.23 9.00
CA ASN A 363 25.31 -1.96 8.68
C ASN A 363 23.79 -2.04 8.86
N ASN A 364 23.18 -0.91 9.22
CA ASN A 364 21.73 -0.81 9.22
C ASN A 364 21.23 -0.86 7.77
N GLY A 365 20.01 -1.37 7.59
CA GLY A 365 19.26 -1.13 6.37
C GLY A 365 18.80 0.33 6.31
N THR A 366 18.38 0.76 5.12
CA THR A 366 17.80 2.09 4.90
C THR A 366 16.27 2.04 4.91
N ASN A 367 15.67 3.22 5.01
CA ASN A 367 14.23 3.37 5.17
C ASN A 367 13.50 3.22 3.82
N SER A 368 12.23 2.80 3.88
CA SER A 368 11.29 2.92 2.76
C SER A 368 10.31 4.04 3.04
N SER A 369 9.89 4.78 2.02
CA SER A 369 8.98 5.91 2.19
C SER A 369 8.12 6.19 0.96
N ILE A 370 6.94 6.73 1.22
CA ILE A 370 6.03 7.35 0.26
C ILE A 370 5.32 8.51 0.99
N LEU A 371 5.13 9.64 0.31
CA LEU A 371 4.58 10.86 0.94
C LEU A 371 5.40 11.22 2.21
N SER A 372 4.72 11.49 3.34
CA SER A 372 5.33 11.71 4.65
C SER A 372 5.50 10.42 5.48
N TYR A 373 5.11 9.26 4.94
CA TYR A 373 5.19 8.00 5.67
C TYR A 373 6.54 7.33 5.46
N THR A 374 7.15 6.87 6.56
CA THR A 374 8.47 6.24 6.54
C THR A 374 8.49 5.00 7.42
N SER A 375 8.97 3.88 6.86
CA SER A 375 9.30 2.66 7.59
C SER A 375 10.82 2.57 7.77
N PHE A 376 11.27 2.21 8.97
CA PHE A 376 12.69 2.33 9.35
C PHE A 376 13.49 1.08 9.01
N GLY A 377 14.70 1.25 8.47
CA GLY A 377 15.60 0.16 8.12
C GLY A 377 16.14 -0.61 9.33
N GLY A 378 16.36 -1.91 9.18
CA GLY A 378 16.73 -2.83 10.26
C GLY A 378 18.12 -2.59 10.83
N GLY A 379 18.31 -2.92 12.11
CA GLY A 379 19.56 -2.72 12.83
C GLY A 379 20.62 -3.76 12.46
N GLY A 380 21.87 -3.34 12.23
CA GLY A 380 22.98 -4.26 11.98
C GLY A 380 23.38 -5.09 13.21
N GLY A 381 23.78 -6.34 12.99
CA GLY A 381 24.20 -7.28 14.04
C GLY A 381 25.56 -6.94 14.66
N GLY A 382 25.73 -7.26 15.94
CA GLY A 382 26.99 -7.08 16.65
C GLY A 382 28.09 -8.00 16.12
N SER A 383 29.34 -7.57 16.19
CA SER A 383 30.52 -8.37 15.86
C SER A 383 31.30 -8.76 17.12
N SER A 384 32.11 -9.82 17.05
CA SER A 384 32.82 -10.40 18.20
C SER A 384 34.03 -9.57 18.66
N SER A 385 33.82 -8.30 19.00
CA SER A 385 34.81 -7.43 19.63
C SER A 385 34.13 -6.47 20.61
N GLU A 386 34.89 -5.98 21.59
CA GLU A 386 34.40 -5.05 22.61
C GLU A 386 33.75 -3.78 22.02
N ASN A 387 34.30 -3.25 20.93
CA ASN A 387 33.84 -2.02 20.30
C ASN A 387 32.59 -2.21 19.42
N ALA A 388 32.27 -3.44 19.03
CA ALA A 388 31.20 -3.74 18.08
C ALA A 388 30.20 -4.79 18.59
N LYS A 389 30.26 -5.14 19.88
CA LYS A 389 29.46 -6.21 20.48
C LYS A 389 27.96 -5.97 20.47
N ASN A 390 27.50 -4.74 20.62
CA ASN A 390 26.06 -4.49 20.70
C ASN A 390 25.43 -4.64 19.31
N GLY A 391 24.17 -5.05 19.24
CA GLY A 391 23.38 -4.89 18.03
C GLY A 391 23.02 -3.42 17.84
N ARG A 392 22.96 -2.95 16.59
CA ARG A 392 22.48 -1.61 16.30
C ARG A 392 20.96 -1.55 16.44
N GLN A 393 20.48 -0.39 16.85
CA GLN A 393 19.07 -0.05 16.75
C GLN A 393 18.69 0.15 15.29
N GLY A 394 17.44 -0.13 14.95
CA GLY A 394 16.85 0.03 13.63
C GLY A 394 15.36 -0.30 13.71
N GLY A 395 14.68 -0.41 12.58
CA GLY A 395 13.28 -0.84 12.49
C GLY A 395 13.02 -1.98 13.46
N SER A 396 13.55 -3.16 13.14
CA SER A 396 13.87 -4.18 14.14
C SER A 396 15.34 -4.10 14.55
N GLY A 397 15.64 -4.43 15.80
CA GLY A 397 17.00 -4.36 16.32
C GLY A 397 17.91 -5.51 15.90
N GLY A 398 19.20 -5.23 15.70
CA GLY A 398 20.22 -6.25 15.44
C GLY A 398 20.53 -7.09 16.68
N GLY A 399 20.96 -8.33 16.50
CA GLY A 399 21.38 -9.21 17.60
C GLY A 399 22.72 -8.78 18.22
N GLY A 400 22.88 -9.01 19.51
CA GLY A 400 24.14 -8.79 20.23
C GLY A 400 25.17 -9.88 19.95
N ALA A 401 26.45 -9.52 20.00
CA ALA A 401 27.60 -10.40 19.86
C ALA A 401 28.40 -10.51 21.15
N PHE A 402 29.24 -11.53 21.21
CA PHE A 402 30.10 -11.75 22.34
C PHE A 402 31.49 -11.11 22.14
N ASP A 403 31.72 -10.05 22.92
CA ASP A 403 32.83 -9.84 23.87
C ASP A 403 32.14 -9.08 25.03
N ASP A 404 32.09 -9.58 26.28
CA ASP A 404 31.39 -8.91 27.40
C ASP A 404 29.89 -8.53 27.23
N ASN A 405 29.02 -9.53 26.98
CA ASN A 405 27.54 -9.43 27.03
C ASN A 405 26.91 -8.39 26.09
N GLY A 406 27.22 -8.43 24.79
CA GLY A 406 26.60 -7.56 23.81
C GLY A 406 25.07 -7.59 23.88
N ILE A 407 24.48 -6.39 23.96
CA ILE A 407 23.04 -6.18 24.07
C ILE A 407 22.45 -6.14 22.66
N GLY A 408 21.30 -6.78 22.46
CA GLY A 408 20.53 -6.67 21.23
C GLY A 408 20.02 -5.25 21.03
N GLY A 409 20.06 -4.77 19.80
CA GLY A 409 19.51 -3.48 19.44
C GLY A 409 18.02 -3.39 19.77
N SER A 410 17.58 -2.21 20.17
CA SER A 410 16.15 -1.91 20.35
C SER A 410 15.48 -1.64 19.00
N ARG A 411 14.18 -1.97 18.90
CA ARG A 411 13.31 -1.54 17.81
C ARG A 411 13.16 -0.02 17.79
N ASN A 412 12.99 0.55 16.61
CA ASN A 412 12.81 1.97 16.38
C ASN A 412 11.84 2.20 15.20
N GLY A 413 11.32 3.43 15.08
CA GLY A 413 10.34 3.81 14.05
C GLY A 413 8.94 4.08 14.60
N PRO A 414 7.96 4.33 13.72
CA PRO A 414 6.58 4.63 14.11
C PRO A 414 5.93 3.52 14.95
N ILE A 415 5.00 3.87 15.83
CA ILE A 415 4.31 2.91 16.72
C ILE A 415 3.58 1.81 15.93
N ALA A 416 2.99 2.16 14.79
CA ALA A 416 2.27 1.24 13.90
C ALA A 416 3.20 0.29 13.13
N GLN A 417 4.51 0.56 13.09
CA GLN A 417 5.46 -0.29 12.40
C GLN A 417 5.63 -1.62 13.16
N MET A 418 5.43 -2.73 12.45
CA MET A 418 5.72 -4.05 12.94
C MET A 418 7.22 -4.29 12.97
N ALA A 419 7.78 -4.23 14.19
CA ALA A 419 9.17 -4.50 14.45
C ALA A 419 9.44 -4.90 15.90
N ARG A 420 10.59 -5.55 16.12
CA ARG A 420 10.94 -6.19 17.40
C ARG A 420 12.42 -6.03 17.75
N ASN A 421 12.76 -6.27 19.01
CA ASN A 421 14.11 -6.11 19.51
C ASN A 421 15.01 -7.26 19.04
N GLY A 422 16.30 -7.00 18.91
CA GLY A 422 17.31 -8.03 18.75
C GLY A 422 17.51 -8.82 20.04
N GLY A 423 17.97 -10.06 19.90
CA GLY A 423 18.34 -10.92 21.01
C GLY A 423 19.68 -10.49 21.62
N ASN A 424 19.79 -10.62 22.95
CA ASN A 424 21.07 -10.41 23.64
C ASN A 424 22.02 -11.58 23.39
N ALA A 425 23.32 -11.31 23.47
CA ALA A 425 24.34 -12.36 23.55
C ALA A 425 24.30 -13.05 24.93
N GLY A 426 24.75 -14.31 24.98
CA GLY A 426 24.85 -15.10 26.21
C GLY A 426 26.28 -15.45 26.60
N ARG A 427 26.55 -15.52 27.91
CA ARG A 427 27.80 -16.03 28.53
C ARG A 427 27.57 -16.96 29.72
N ARG A 428 28.31 -18.07 29.80
CA ARG A 428 28.36 -18.92 31.01
C ARG A 428 29.58 -18.59 31.87
N GLY A 429 29.45 -17.66 32.82
CA GLY A 429 30.48 -17.37 33.83
C GLY A 429 31.87 -17.07 33.22
N SER A 430 32.95 -17.51 33.85
CA SER A 430 34.33 -17.36 33.36
C SER A 430 34.74 -18.32 32.23
N SER A 431 33.83 -19.17 31.73
CA SER A 431 34.13 -20.09 30.62
C SER A 431 34.10 -19.38 29.25
N ASN A 432 34.83 -19.91 28.27
CA ASN A 432 34.85 -19.43 26.87
C ASN A 432 33.62 -19.89 26.06
N VAL A 433 32.49 -20.17 26.72
CA VAL A 433 31.22 -20.49 26.05
C VAL A 433 30.45 -19.22 25.76
N ARG A 434 30.20 -18.98 24.47
CA ARG A 434 29.76 -17.70 23.91
C ARG A 434 28.69 -17.97 22.85
N ALA A 435 27.61 -17.21 22.89
CA ALA A 435 26.54 -17.29 21.88
C ALA A 435 26.06 -15.89 21.53
N GLY A 436 26.02 -15.57 20.24
CA GLY A 436 25.37 -14.36 19.74
C GLY A 436 23.85 -14.46 19.83
N GLY A 437 23.19 -13.31 19.87
CA GLY A 437 21.74 -13.19 19.76
C GLY A 437 21.29 -13.05 18.30
N GLY A 438 20.09 -13.53 18.01
CA GLY A 438 19.47 -13.37 16.70
C GLY A 438 18.96 -11.95 16.48
N GLY A 439 18.82 -11.55 15.22
CA GLY A 439 18.18 -10.28 14.87
C GLY A 439 16.68 -10.30 15.14
N GLY A 440 16.10 -9.16 15.49
CA GLY A 440 14.65 -9.01 15.64
C GLY A 440 13.92 -9.14 14.29
N GLY A 441 12.75 -9.77 14.29
CA GLY A 441 11.85 -9.81 13.13
C GLY A 441 10.69 -8.84 13.26
N ALA A 442 9.80 -8.80 12.26
CA ALA A 442 8.56 -8.04 12.33
C ALA A 442 7.57 -8.65 13.33
N GLY A 443 7.55 -9.99 13.45
CA GLY A 443 6.60 -10.74 14.28
C GLY A 443 7.03 -10.87 15.73
N ASN A 444 8.26 -11.35 15.98
CA ASN A 444 8.79 -11.55 17.34
C ASN A 444 10.26 -11.10 17.52
N ASN A 445 10.69 -11.01 18.78
CA ASN A 445 12.07 -10.64 19.12
C ASN A 445 13.05 -11.72 18.65
N GLY A 446 14.28 -11.31 18.35
CA GLY A 446 15.37 -12.23 18.08
C GLY A 446 15.68 -13.10 19.31
N GLY A 447 16.05 -14.35 19.08
CA GLY A 447 16.42 -15.29 20.12
C GLY A 447 17.64 -14.82 20.90
N VAL A 448 17.60 -14.99 22.23
CA VAL A 448 18.76 -14.72 23.09
C VAL A 448 19.74 -15.88 23.00
N GLY A 449 21.03 -15.59 22.84
CA GLY A 449 22.08 -16.63 22.87
C GLY A 449 22.07 -17.39 24.19
N GLN A 450 21.88 -18.71 24.16
CA GLN A 450 21.76 -19.54 25.36
C GLN A 450 23.06 -20.27 25.67
N VAL A 451 23.46 -20.19 26.94
CA VAL A 451 24.75 -20.72 27.44
C VAL A 451 24.62 -21.61 28.68
N SER A 452 23.42 -21.69 29.27
CA SER A 452 23.12 -22.50 30.46
C SER A 452 22.92 -23.98 30.12
N THR A 453 22.34 -24.27 28.95
CA THR A 453 22.03 -25.62 28.42
C THR A 453 23.00 -26.07 27.32
N GLY A 454 23.99 -25.24 26.95
CA GLY A 454 24.88 -25.49 25.81
C GLY A 454 25.59 -24.22 25.33
N PHE A 455 25.83 -24.11 24.03
CA PHE A 455 26.30 -22.89 23.34
C PHE A 455 25.41 -22.66 22.13
N VAL A 456 24.13 -22.34 22.39
CA VAL A 456 23.10 -22.26 21.37
C VAL A 456 22.98 -20.81 20.91
N PRO A 457 23.28 -20.51 19.63
CA PRO A 457 23.09 -19.18 19.08
C PRO A 457 21.61 -18.84 19.00
N GLY A 458 21.27 -17.55 19.11
CA GLY A 458 19.89 -17.09 19.03
C GLY A 458 19.33 -17.14 17.60
N ASP A 459 18.14 -17.69 17.42
CA ASP A 459 17.45 -17.69 16.12
C ASP A 459 16.98 -16.29 15.74
N GLY A 460 16.86 -16.04 14.43
CA GLY A 460 16.24 -14.81 13.94
C GLY A 460 14.75 -14.72 14.30
N GLY A 461 14.26 -13.51 14.58
CA GLY A 461 12.85 -13.30 14.87
C GLY A 461 11.96 -13.48 13.63
N SER A 462 10.72 -13.96 13.81
CA SER A 462 9.80 -14.33 12.73
C SER A 462 9.36 -13.14 11.87
N GLY A 463 9.03 -13.43 10.61
CA GLY A 463 8.36 -12.47 9.72
C GLY A 463 6.84 -12.38 9.95
N VAL A 464 6.17 -11.62 9.09
CA VAL A 464 4.70 -11.42 9.07
C VAL A 464 4.18 -11.47 7.63
N SER A 465 2.88 -11.69 7.46
CA SER A 465 2.14 -11.49 6.20
C SER A 465 1.22 -10.26 6.32
N ILE A 466 0.74 -9.77 5.17
CA ILE A 466 -0.13 -8.60 5.05
C ILE A 466 -1.40 -9.01 4.30
N SER A 467 -2.56 -8.69 4.87
CA SER A 467 -3.84 -9.21 4.37
C SER A 467 -4.19 -8.70 2.97
N PHE A 468 -3.96 -7.42 2.65
CA PHE A 468 -4.30 -6.88 1.32
C PHE A 468 -3.38 -7.38 0.19
N ILE A 469 -2.29 -8.09 0.52
CA ILE A 469 -1.39 -8.71 -0.46
C ILE A 469 -1.85 -10.12 -0.86
N GLU A 470 -2.73 -10.77 -0.07
CA GLU A 470 -3.20 -12.12 -0.36
C GLU A 470 -3.74 -12.32 -1.79
N PRO A 471 -4.49 -11.37 -2.40
CA PRO A 471 -5.02 -11.55 -3.76
C PRO A 471 -3.97 -11.68 -4.86
N ILE A 472 -2.75 -11.17 -4.66
CA ILE A 472 -1.64 -11.22 -5.64
C ILE A 472 -0.53 -12.21 -5.23
N ALA A 473 -0.77 -13.00 -4.18
CA ALA A 473 0.18 -13.96 -3.64
C ALA A 473 -0.22 -15.41 -3.98
N PRO A 474 0.75 -16.33 -4.19
CA PRO A 474 2.20 -16.13 -4.20
C PRO A 474 2.77 -15.78 -5.59
N ASP A 475 1.93 -15.74 -6.63
CA ASP A 475 2.35 -15.76 -8.03
C ASP A 475 3.15 -14.49 -8.42
N ASN A 476 2.72 -13.32 -7.95
CA ASN A 476 3.42 -12.06 -8.21
C ASN A 476 4.31 -11.61 -7.05
N LEU A 477 3.86 -11.83 -5.82
CA LEU A 477 4.59 -11.44 -4.63
C LEU A 477 4.45 -12.48 -3.52
N ILE A 478 5.59 -12.86 -2.92
CA ILE A 478 5.53 -13.66 -1.70
C ILE A 478 5.04 -12.78 -0.55
N ASN A 479 3.91 -13.15 0.05
CA ASN A 479 3.34 -12.48 1.21
C ASN A 479 4.04 -12.89 2.53
N ALA A 480 5.32 -12.54 2.66
CA ALA A 480 6.11 -12.83 3.85
C ALA A 480 7.28 -11.84 3.99
N PHE A 481 7.26 -11.03 5.06
CA PHE A 481 8.16 -9.89 5.22
C PHE A 481 8.82 -9.86 6.61
N GLY A 482 10.06 -9.37 6.65
CA GLY A 482 10.75 -8.97 7.87
C GLY A 482 11.20 -10.10 8.80
N GLY A 483 11.92 -11.11 8.31
CA GLY A 483 12.60 -12.08 9.17
C GLY A 483 13.95 -11.55 9.69
N GLY A 484 14.26 -11.74 10.97
CA GLY A 484 15.56 -11.39 11.54
C GLY A 484 16.65 -12.40 11.14
N GLY A 485 17.93 -12.01 11.15
CA GLY A 485 19.06 -12.90 10.82
C GLY A 485 19.45 -13.83 11.97
N GLY A 486 19.98 -15.01 11.63
CA GLY A 486 20.55 -15.96 12.58
C GLY A 486 21.93 -15.53 13.09
N ALA A 487 22.39 -16.17 14.16
CA ALA A 487 23.61 -15.84 14.91
C ALA A 487 24.66 -16.97 14.85
N THR A 488 25.85 -16.70 15.38
CA THR A 488 26.90 -17.70 15.58
C THR A 488 27.24 -17.88 17.06
N SER A 489 27.89 -18.98 17.40
CA SER A 489 28.30 -19.31 18.78
C SER A 489 29.54 -20.19 18.78
N ARG A 490 30.26 -20.19 19.91
CA ARG A 490 31.46 -20.99 20.11
C ARG A 490 31.58 -21.48 21.56
N ASN A 491 32.10 -22.68 21.75
CA ASN A 491 32.38 -23.23 23.08
C ASN A 491 33.87 -23.17 23.46
N SER A 492 34.16 -23.57 24.71
CA SER A 492 35.53 -23.59 25.25
C SER A 492 36.46 -24.62 24.60
N GLY A 493 35.90 -25.64 23.96
CA GLY A 493 36.64 -26.64 23.18
C GLY A 493 36.91 -26.20 21.73
N GLY A 494 36.51 -24.99 21.34
CA GLY A 494 36.70 -24.45 20.00
C GLY A 494 35.65 -24.89 18.98
N GLN A 495 34.63 -25.65 19.37
CA GLN A 495 33.51 -26.02 18.50
C GLN A 495 32.60 -24.81 18.30
N SER A 496 32.09 -24.65 17.09
CA SER A 496 31.17 -23.57 16.71
C SER A 496 29.81 -24.13 16.28
N ARG A 497 28.78 -23.27 16.34
CA ARG A 497 27.43 -23.52 15.82
C ARG A 497 26.86 -22.24 15.24
N PHE A 498 25.86 -22.37 14.38
CA PHE A 498 25.02 -21.29 13.88
C PHE A 498 23.54 -21.57 14.13
N SER A 499 22.70 -20.54 14.01
CA SER A 499 21.23 -20.62 14.07
C SER A 499 20.60 -20.19 12.76
N GLU A 500 19.32 -20.53 12.60
CA GLU A 500 18.53 -20.18 11.42
C GLU A 500 18.08 -18.71 11.46
N GLY A 501 17.86 -18.16 10.27
CA GLY A 501 17.14 -16.91 10.11
C GLY A 501 15.66 -17.06 10.46
N GLY A 502 15.03 -15.93 10.76
CA GLY A 502 13.60 -15.86 11.05
C GLY A 502 12.76 -16.26 9.85
N ALA A 503 11.72 -17.04 10.11
CA ALA A 503 10.81 -17.55 9.11
C ALA A 503 9.40 -16.96 9.27
N PHE A 504 8.58 -17.10 8.23
CA PHE A 504 7.14 -17.02 8.32
C PHE A 504 6.55 -18.32 7.77
N SER A 505 5.66 -18.95 8.54
CA SER A 505 5.20 -20.33 8.33
C SER A 505 6.39 -21.30 8.23
N ASN A 506 6.79 -21.73 7.03
CA ASN A 506 7.95 -22.61 6.79
C ASN A 506 8.99 -21.99 5.84
N LEU A 507 8.83 -20.72 5.51
CA LEU A 507 9.70 -20.02 4.59
C LEU A 507 10.70 -19.17 5.37
N THR A 508 11.96 -19.59 5.36
CA THR A 508 13.06 -18.82 5.96
C THR A 508 13.25 -17.53 5.17
N LEU A 509 13.13 -16.40 5.88
CA LEU A 509 13.27 -15.07 5.29
C LEU A 509 14.61 -14.44 5.71
N GLY A 510 14.96 -14.53 6.99
CA GLY A 510 16.25 -14.06 7.50
C GLY A 510 17.41 -14.90 6.96
N GLY A 511 18.59 -14.31 6.89
CA GLY A 511 19.80 -15.06 6.57
C GLY A 511 20.24 -15.94 7.74
N ASP A 512 20.49 -17.23 7.48
CA ASP A 512 21.09 -18.12 8.47
C ASP A 512 22.51 -17.68 8.86
N GLY A 513 22.87 -17.93 10.11
CA GLY A 513 24.25 -17.80 10.55
C GLY A 513 25.18 -18.77 9.81
N ASN A 514 26.49 -18.48 9.82
CA ASN A 514 27.51 -19.38 9.28
C ASN A 514 28.77 -19.35 10.14
N ASP A 515 29.09 -20.46 10.78
CA ASP A 515 30.24 -20.56 11.67
C ASP A 515 31.55 -20.94 10.95
N GLY A 516 31.50 -21.32 9.68
CA GLY A 516 32.65 -21.66 8.84
C GLY A 516 32.97 -20.66 7.72
N GLY A 517 32.19 -19.59 7.57
CA GLY A 517 32.32 -18.66 6.44
C GLY A 517 31.50 -17.38 6.56
N THR A 518 30.94 -16.96 5.43
CA THR A 518 30.08 -15.78 5.33
C THR A 518 28.65 -16.15 5.72
N GLY A 519 28.02 -15.34 6.58
CA GLY A 519 26.60 -15.50 6.92
C GLY A 519 25.73 -15.39 5.68
N LYS A 520 24.57 -16.07 5.65
CA LYS A 520 23.68 -15.99 4.49
C LYS A 520 23.02 -14.60 4.43
N ASN A 521 22.73 -14.16 3.21
CA ASN A 521 21.97 -12.94 3.00
C ASN A 521 20.50 -13.18 3.38
N GLY A 522 19.78 -12.12 3.75
CA GLY A 522 18.32 -12.18 3.86
C GLY A 522 17.68 -12.54 2.51
N ARG A 523 16.46 -13.06 2.54
CA ARG A 523 15.72 -13.42 1.33
C ARG A 523 15.39 -12.15 0.52
N PRO A 524 15.71 -12.07 -0.78
CA PRO A 524 15.48 -10.88 -1.60
C PRO A 524 14.06 -10.30 -1.48
N ASN A 525 13.93 -8.98 -1.50
CA ASN A 525 12.66 -8.22 -1.51
C ASN A 525 11.71 -8.52 -0.34
N THR A 526 12.26 -8.83 0.84
CA THR A 526 11.47 -9.10 2.05
C THR A 526 11.82 -8.19 3.23
N GLY A 527 12.81 -7.30 3.09
CA GLY A 527 13.32 -6.50 4.19
C GLY A 527 13.99 -7.31 5.32
N SER A 528 14.32 -8.57 5.07
CA SER A 528 14.85 -9.47 6.11
C SER A 528 16.32 -9.22 6.44
N GLY A 529 16.73 -9.46 7.68
CA GLY A 529 18.09 -9.27 8.17
C GLY A 529 19.07 -10.35 7.68
N GLY A 530 20.34 -9.98 7.55
CA GLY A 530 21.43 -10.89 7.18
C GLY A 530 21.95 -11.71 8.35
N GLY A 531 22.40 -12.94 8.09
CA GLY A 531 22.94 -13.83 9.12
C GLY A 531 24.34 -13.44 9.57
N ALA A 532 24.69 -13.75 10.82
CA ALA A 532 26.05 -13.60 11.31
C ALA A 532 27.02 -14.57 10.62
N GLY A 533 28.29 -14.21 10.46
CA GLY A 533 29.29 -15.13 9.92
C GLY A 533 30.65 -15.04 10.57
N SER A 534 31.37 -16.15 10.64
CA SER A 534 32.70 -16.20 11.26
C SER A 534 33.76 -15.42 10.47
N GLN A 535 33.63 -15.37 9.15
CA GLN A 535 34.54 -14.61 8.26
C GLN A 535 33.96 -13.26 7.83
N ARG A 536 32.64 -13.20 7.63
CA ARG A 536 31.91 -11.99 7.20
C ARG A 536 30.44 -12.14 7.55
N GLY A 537 29.77 -11.06 7.94
CA GLY A 537 28.31 -11.05 8.05
C GLY A 537 27.63 -11.15 6.68
N GLY A 538 26.47 -11.79 6.65
CA GLY A 538 25.55 -11.74 5.51
C GLY A 538 24.84 -10.39 5.43
N SER A 539 24.43 -10.00 4.23
CA SER A 539 23.74 -8.74 4.00
C SER A 539 22.25 -8.85 4.24
N GLY A 540 21.66 -7.78 4.77
CA GLY A 540 20.21 -7.64 4.82
C GLY A 540 19.64 -7.55 3.40
N SER A 541 18.35 -7.83 3.31
CA SER A 541 17.60 -7.76 2.06
C SER A 541 17.04 -6.36 1.84
N ASN A 542 16.87 -6.00 0.56
CA ASN A 542 16.09 -4.84 0.20
C ASN A 542 14.64 -5.03 0.67
N GLY A 543 14.01 -3.91 0.99
CA GLY A 543 12.59 -3.81 1.26
C GLY A 543 11.76 -3.92 -0.02
N ILE A 544 10.49 -3.57 0.11
CA ILE A 544 9.53 -3.45 -0.99
C ILE A 544 8.49 -2.41 -0.60
N VAL A 545 7.96 -1.69 -1.59
CA VAL A 545 6.80 -0.82 -1.39
C VAL A 545 5.68 -1.31 -2.28
N VAL A 546 4.49 -1.53 -1.73
CA VAL A 546 3.30 -1.91 -2.50
C VAL A 546 2.23 -0.86 -2.26
N VAL A 547 1.62 -0.36 -3.33
CA VAL A 547 0.46 0.53 -3.24
C VAL A 547 -0.70 -0.16 -3.97
N MET A 548 -1.78 -0.41 -3.24
CA MET A 548 -3.04 -0.89 -3.80
C MET A 548 -3.98 0.29 -3.92
N VAL A 549 -4.52 0.50 -5.10
CA VAL A 549 -5.52 1.51 -5.41
C VAL A 549 -6.82 0.79 -5.70
N THR A 550 -7.90 1.19 -5.03
CA THR A 550 -9.23 0.61 -5.20
C THR A 550 -10.11 1.56 -5.99
N TYR A 551 -10.58 1.11 -7.14
CA TYR A 551 -11.57 1.80 -7.95
C TYR A 551 -12.91 1.07 -7.88
N ARG A 552 -13.99 1.84 -7.83
CA ARG A 552 -15.32 1.31 -8.12
C ARG A 552 -15.55 1.35 -9.63
N ILE A 553 -15.96 0.23 -10.20
CA ILE A 553 -16.44 0.16 -11.58
C ILE A 553 -17.93 0.48 -11.54
N LEU A 554 -18.37 1.51 -12.28
CA LEU A 554 -19.78 1.83 -12.42
C LEU A 554 -20.39 1.06 -13.63
N PRO A 555 -21.64 0.55 -13.52
CA PRO A 555 -22.24 -0.29 -14.56
C PRO A 555 -22.44 0.42 -15.91
N VAL A 556 -22.53 -0.39 -16.99
CA VAL A 556 -22.76 0.01 -18.40
C VAL A 556 -23.78 1.15 -18.55
N GLU A 557 -23.41 2.19 -19.30
CA GLU A 557 -24.28 3.32 -19.59
C GLU A 557 -25.24 2.98 -20.75
N TYR A 558 -26.53 2.86 -20.42
CA TYR A 558 -27.58 2.81 -21.43
C TYR A 558 -27.75 4.21 -22.04
N LEU A 559 -27.54 4.34 -23.35
CA LEU A 559 -27.86 5.57 -24.08
C LEU A 559 -29.35 5.93 -23.93
N TYR A 560 -30.20 4.91 -24.01
CA TYR A 560 -31.61 5.00 -23.68
C TYR A 560 -32.17 3.61 -23.32
N PHE A 561 -33.29 3.63 -22.57
CA PHE A 561 -34.19 2.51 -22.43
C PHE A 561 -35.59 3.10 -22.35
N GLU A 562 -36.41 2.78 -23.35
CA GLU A 562 -37.72 3.37 -23.59
C GLU A 562 -38.71 2.28 -24.01
N GLY A 563 -39.99 2.58 -23.84
CA GLY A 563 -41.05 1.66 -24.21
C GLY A 563 -42.32 2.42 -24.55
N ALA A 564 -43.05 1.90 -25.54
CA ALA A 564 -44.29 2.49 -26.01
C ALA A 564 -45.33 1.41 -26.31
N LEU A 565 -46.58 1.72 -25.99
CA LEU A 565 -47.71 0.90 -26.37
C LEU A 565 -48.02 1.09 -27.87
N SER A 566 -48.23 -0.01 -28.58
CA SER A 566 -48.60 -0.04 -29.98
C SER A 566 -49.95 0.63 -30.24
N GLN A 567 -50.18 1.05 -31.49
CA GLN A 567 -51.45 1.71 -31.88
C GLN A 567 -52.68 0.82 -31.70
N ASP A 568 -52.54 -0.49 -31.83
CA ASP A 568 -53.62 -1.47 -31.59
C ASP A 568 -53.78 -1.84 -30.11
N GLN A 569 -52.99 -1.20 -29.23
CA GLN A 569 -53.05 -1.29 -27.78
C GLN A 569 -52.84 -2.70 -27.20
N LYS A 570 -52.17 -3.57 -27.95
CA LYS A 570 -51.96 -4.98 -27.61
C LYS A 570 -50.50 -5.38 -27.44
N THR A 571 -49.58 -4.51 -27.80
CA THR A 571 -48.15 -4.81 -27.79
C THR A 571 -47.40 -3.67 -27.13
N VAL A 572 -46.49 -3.98 -26.24
CA VAL A 572 -45.50 -3.03 -25.73
C VAL A 572 -44.21 -3.25 -26.49
N GLY A 573 -43.79 -2.24 -27.27
CA GLY A 573 -42.47 -2.22 -27.90
C GLY A 573 -41.46 -1.58 -26.94
N LEU A 574 -40.39 -2.29 -26.64
CA LEU A 574 -39.24 -1.84 -25.86
C LEU A 574 -38.04 -1.64 -26.78
N SER A 575 -37.29 -0.56 -26.55
CA SER A 575 -36.06 -0.26 -27.28
C SER A 575 -35.01 0.28 -26.33
N TRP A 576 -33.78 -0.20 -26.46
CA TRP A 576 -32.63 0.31 -25.73
C TRP A 576 -31.39 0.30 -26.60
N ALA A 577 -30.41 1.10 -26.19
CA ALA A 577 -29.08 1.05 -26.76
C ALA A 577 -28.02 1.09 -25.66
N THR A 578 -26.99 0.30 -25.83
CA THR A 578 -25.76 0.34 -25.03
C THR A 578 -24.73 1.22 -25.76
N ALA A 579 -24.00 2.06 -25.03
CA ALA A 579 -22.89 2.81 -25.61
C ALA A 579 -21.76 1.87 -26.04
N LYS A 580 -21.41 0.93 -25.14
CA LYS A 580 -20.49 -0.18 -25.34
C LYS A 580 -20.90 -1.42 -24.54
N GLU A 581 -20.32 -2.55 -24.91
CA GLU A 581 -20.54 -3.84 -24.26
C GLU A 581 -19.20 -4.53 -24.02
N TRP A 582 -19.01 -5.06 -22.82
CA TRP A 582 -17.85 -5.88 -22.48
C TRP A 582 -18.32 -7.13 -21.74
N GLU A 583 -17.90 -8.29 -22.21
CA GLU A 583 -18.28 -9.59 -21.63
C GLU A 583 -19.79 -9.82 -21.43
N SER A 584 -20.65 -9.07 -22.14
CA SER A 584 -22.10 -9.14 -21.96
C SER A 584 -22.67 -10.36 -22.67
N SER A 585 -23.27 -11.28 -21.92
CA SER A 585 -23.92 -12.45 -22.50
C SER A 585 -25.26 -12.08 -23.14
N HIS A 586 -26.20 -11.58 -22.34
CA HIS A 586 -27.57 -11.30 -22.79
C HIS A 586 -28.30 -10.33 -21.87
N PHE A 587 -29.41 -9.78 -22.36
CA PHE A 587 -30.36 -9.00 -21.60
C PHE A 587 -31.60 -9.82 -21.31
N GLU A 588 -32.01 -9.90 -20.05
CA GLU A 588 -33.32 -10.38 -19.66
C GLU A 588 -34.28 -9.21 -19.47
N ILE A 589 -35.46 -9.32 -20.07
CA ILE A 589 -36.51 -8.32 -19.97
C ILE A 589 -37.41 -8.72 -18.81
N MET A 590 -37.50 -7.85 -17.82
CA MET A 590 -38.29 -8.06 -16.61
C MET A 590 -39.52 -7.14 -16.63
N ARG A 591 -40.69 -7.68 -16.26
CA ARG A 591 -41.95 -6.95 -16.19
C ARG A 591 -42.59 -7.03 -14.80
N SER A 592 -43.29 -5.98 -14.40
CA SER A 592 -44.20 -5.97 -13.26
C SER A 592 -45.50 -5.22 -13.60
N PHE A 593 -46.62 -5.56 -12.96
CA PHE A 593 -47.92 -4.92 -13.18
C PHE A 593 -48.38 -4.12 -11.97
N ASP A 594 -48.88 -2.90 -12.23
CA ASP A 594 -49.45 -1.92 -11.29
C ASP A 594 -48.54 -1.44 -10.14
N ASN A 595 -47.56 -2.24 -9.70
CA ASN A 595 -46.50 -1.92 -8.75
C ASN A 595 -45.13 -2.46 -9.26
N VAL A 596 -44.09 -2.36 -8.43
CA VAL A 596 -42.72 -2.81 -8.74
C VAL A 596 -42.19 -3.83 -7.72
N ASP A 597 -43.09 -4.49 -6.97
CA ASP A 597 -42.73 -5.40 -5.87
C ASP A 597 -42.48 -6.83 -6.36
N SER A 598 -43.00 -7.21 -7.54
CA SER A 598 -42.87 -8.56 -8.10
C SER A 598 -42.55 -8.51 -9.59
N TRP A 599 -41.38 -9.03 -9.97
CA TRP A 599 -40.89 -9.01 -11.34
C TRP A 599 -40.91 -10.42 -11.95
N GLU A 600 -41.35 -10.52 -13.21
CA GLU A 600 -41.28 -11.74 -14.00
C GLU A 600 -40.41 -11.53 -15.24
N LYS A 601 -39.67 -12.57 -15.66
CA LYS A 601 -38.91 -12.55 -16.91
C LYS A 601 -39.87 -12.81 -18.07
N VAL A 602 -40.01 -11.83 -18.96
CA VAL A 602 -40.89 -11.91 -20.15
C VAL A 602 -40.14 -12.21 -21.43
N GLY A 603 -38.82 -12.03 -21.44
CA GLY A 603 -38.01 -12.28 -22.62
C GLY A 603 -36.50 -12.23 -22.36
N GLU A 604 -35.75 -12.57 -23.40
CA GLU A 604 -34.30 -12.53 -23.42
C GLU A 604 -33.83 -12.10 -24.82
N VAL A 605 -32.79 -11.27 -24.87
CA VAL A 605 -32.15 -10.81 -26.11
C VAL A 605 -30.64 -10.97 -25.94
N GLU A 606 -30.01 -11.75 -26.82
CA GLU A 606 -28.55 -11.92 -26.86
C GLU A 606 -27.85 -10.57 -27.07
N ALA A 607 -26.80 -10.31 -26.28
CA ALA A 607 -25.98 -9.13 -26.44
C ALA A 607 -24.90 -9.35 -27.52
N ALA A 608 -24.13 -8.32 -27.86
CA ALA A 608 -23.04 -8.45 -28.82
C ALA A 608 -21.80 -9.17 -28.24
N GLY A 609 -21.76 -9.42 -26.93
CA GLY A 609 -20.58 -9.95 -26.25
C GLY A 609 -19.58 -8.85 -25.94
N TYR A 610 -18.95 -8.34 -27.00
CA TYR A 610 -17.97 -7.27 -26.95
C TYR A 610 -18.26 -6.28 -28.07
N SER A 611 -18.50 -5.02 -27.73
CA SER A 611 -18.69 -3.95 -28.69
C SER A 611 -18.10 -2.65 -28.19
N GLU A 612 -17.25 -2.05 -29.01
CA GLU A 612 -16.68 -0.72 -28.81
C GLU A 612 -17.52 0.38 -29.52
N SER A 613 -18.71 0.03 -30.00
CA SER A 613 -19.62 0.93 -30.71
C SER A 613 -21.06 0.76 -30.24
N PRO A 614 -21.91 1.79 -30.32
CA PRO A 614 -23.29 1.70 -29.85
C PRO A 614 -24.06 0.55 -30.51
N MET A 615 -24.72 -0.27 -29.69
CA MET A 615 -25.57 -1.36 -30.14
C MET A 615 -27.02 -1.08 -29.78
N GLU A 616 -27.92 -1.25 -30.73
CA GLU A 616 -29.36 -1.05 -30.53
C GLU A 616 -30.09 -2.39 -30.49
N TYR A 617 -31.02 -2.49 -29.55
CA TYR A 617 -31.81 -3.68 -29.31
C TYR A 617 -33.29 -3.31 -29.16
N SER A 618 -34.14 -4.28 -29.45
CA SER A 618 -35.59 -4.13 -29.31
C SER A 618 -36.25 -5.42 -28.87
N PHE A 619 -37.33 -5.32 -28.12
CA PHE A 619 -38.14 -6.44 -27.69
C PHE A 619 -39.64 -6.06 -27.74
N GLU A 620 -40.48 -6.99 -28.18
CA GLU A 620 -41.94 -6.80 -28.20
C GLU A 620 -42.62 -7.73 -27.21
N ASP A 621 -43.30 -7.14 -26.23
CA ASP A 621 -44.15 -7.86 -25.29
C ASP A 621 -45.60 -7.85 -25.80
N ASN A 622 -46.11 -9.05 -26.11
CA ASN A 622 -47.43 -9.28 -26.72
C ASN A 622 -48.43 -9.93 -25.75
N ASP A 623 -48.22 -9.80 -24.44
CA ASP A 623 -49.08 -10.42 -23.45
C ASP A 623 -50.44 -9.72 -23.29
N ASN A 624 -51.36 -10.36 -22.56
CA ASN A 624 -52.64 -9.77 -22.22
C ASN A 624 -52.50 -8.78 -21.06
N PHE A 625 -52.50 -7.49 -21.38
CA PHE A 625 -52.37 -6.40 -20.43
C PHE A 625 -53.64 -6.11 -19.61
N THR A 626 -54.78 -6.73 -19.92
CA THR A 626 -56.03 -6.56 -19.14
C THR A 626 -56.04 -7.52 -17.94
N PRO A 627 -56.39 -7.09 -16.71
CA PRO A 627 -57.04 -5.82 -16.32
C PRO A 627 -56.11 -4.75 -15.74
N PHE A 628 -54.81 -4.79 -16.04
CA PHE A 628 -53.82 -3.91 -15.42
C PHE A 628 -53.85 -2.49 -16.00
N ASN A 629 -53.46 -1.50 -15.20
CA ASN A 629 -53.43 -0.10 -15.59
C ASN A 629 -52.01 0.34 -15.96
N MET A 630 -50.99 -0.24 -15.34
CA MET A 630 -49.59 0.07 -15.59
C MET A 630 -48.79 -1.21 -15.80
N ALA A 631 -47.90 -1.19 -16.80
CA ALA A 631 -46.84 -2.18 -16.94
C ALA A 631 -45.49 -1.49 -16.72
N TYR A 632 -44.68 -2.02 -15.81
CA TYR A 632 -43.32 -1.56 -15.54
C TYR A 632 -42.33 -2.54 -16.15
N TYR A 633 -41.25 -2.01 -16.73
CA TYR A 633 -40.19 -2.80 -17.34
C TYR A 633 -38.82 -2.35 -16.83
N GLN A 634 -37.92 -3.32 -16.68
CA GLN A 634 -36.49 -3.10 -16.47
C GLN A 634 -35.71 -4.18 -17.22
N LEU A 635 -34.46 -3.90 -17.53
CA LEU A 635 -33.54 -4.87 -18.13
C LEU A 635 -32.63 -5.41 -17.02
N ARG A 636 -32.35 -6.71 -17.08
CA ARG A 636 -31.27 -7.34 -16.33
C ARG A 636 -30.22 -7.83 -17.33
N GLN A 637 -29.11 -7.13 -17.43
CA GLN A 637 -27.95 -7.57 -18.22
C GLN A 637 -27.20 -8.64 -17.44
N LEU A 638 -26.80 -9.72 -18.10
CA LEU A 638 -25.94 -10.76 -17.55
C LEU A 638 -24.63 -10.82 -18.33
N ASP A 639 -23.52 -10.94 -17.62
CA ASP A 639 -22.19 -11.11 -18.20
C ASP A 639 -21.82 -12.61 -18.26
N PHE A 640 -20.75 -12.95 -18.98
CA PHE A 640 -20.30 -14.34 -19.15
C PHE A 640 -19.88 -15.02 -17.84
N ASP A 641 -19.57 -14.25 -16.80
CA ASP A 641 -19.23 -14.71 -15.45
C ASP A 641 -20.45 -14.87 -14.52
N GLU A 642 -21.66 -14.74 -15.07
CA GLU A 642 -22.96 -14.77 -14.37
C GLU A 642 -23.23 -13.57 -13.45
N SER A 643 -22.38 -12.53 -13.46
CA SER A 643 -22.72 -11.26 -12.81
C SER A 643 -23.86 -10.55 -13.55
N SER A 644 -24.58 -9.65 -12.86
CA SER A 644 -25.75 -9.00 -13.47
C SER A 644 -25.98 -7.57 -13.01
N HIS A 645 -26.52 -6.76 -13.92
CA HIS A 645 -26.79 -5.35 -13.73
C HIS A 645 -28.23 -4.99 -14.14
N LEU A 646 -28.89 -4.14 -13.35
CA LEU A 646 -30.25 -3.70 -13.62
C LEU A 646 -30.27 -2.30 -14.25
N SER A 647 -31.12 -2.10 -15.26
CA SER A 647 -31.40 -0.79 -15.83
C SER A 647 -32.36 0.03 -14.95
N LYS A 648 -32.61 1.29 -15.34
CA LYS A 648 -33.72 2.08 -14.81
C LYS A 648 -35.07 1.40 -15.10
N VAL A 649 -36.03 1.58 -14.21
CA VAL A 649 -37.42 1.16 -14.45
C VAL A 649 -38.14 2.18 -15.33
N ILE A 650 -38.82 1.71 -16.38
CA ILE A 650 -39.77 2.51 -17.15
C ILE A 650 -41.19 2.02 -16.89
N GLY A 651 -42.16 2.94 -16.91
CA GLY A 651 -43.58 2.63 -16.72
C GLY A 651 -44.38 3.00 -17.96
N ILE A 652 -45.29 2.11 -18.37
CA ILE A 652 -46.15 2.28 -19.53
C ILE A 652 -47.59 2.23 -19.07
N GLN A 653 -48.33 3.30 -19.37
CA GLN A 653 -49.75 3.37 -19.10
C GLN A 653 -50.50 2.47 -20.10
N LEU A 654 -51.23 1.49 -19.56
CA LEU A 654 -52.06 0.58 -20.33
C LEU A 654 -53.47 1.19 -20.55
N PRO A 655 -54.18 0.79 -21.61
CA PRO A 655 -55.52 1.29 -21.88
C PRO A 655 -56.49 0.76 -20.84
N VAL A 656 -57.13 1.68 -20.13
CA VAL A 656 -58.28 1.37 -19.30
C VAL A 656 -59.47 1.17 -20.23
N ASN A 657 -60.08 -0.02 -20.22
CA ASN A 657 -61.42 -0.21 -20.80
C ASN A 657 -62.43 0.57 -19.94
N SER A 658 -62.54 1.87 -20.16
CA SER A 658 -63.27 2.81 -19.29
C SER A 658 -64.78 2.91 -19.57
N ASP A 659 -65.37 2.00 -20.35
CA ASP A 659 -66.72 2.22 -20.90
C ASP A 659 -67.87 1.46 -20.20
N GLN A 660 -67.66 0.85 -19.02
CA GLN A 660 -68.78 0.28 -18.25
C GLN A 660 -68.64 0.50 -16.73
N THR A 661 -69.12 1.64 -16.23
CA THR A 661 -69.30 1.83 -14.77
C THR A 661 -70.47 0.99 -14.28
N VAL A 662 -70.19 -0.21 -13.76
CA VAL A 662 -71.18 -1.06 -13.10
C VAL A 662 -71.67 -0.36 -11.83
N THR A 663 -72.94 0.07 -11.81
CA THR A 663 -73.56 0.67 -10.60
C THR A 663 -74.49 -0.32 -9.93
N TRP A 664 -74.14 -0.75 -8.71
CA TRP A 664 -74.97 -1.59 -7.86
C TRP A 664 -76.08 -0.79 -7.16
N ARG A 665 -77.21 -1.45 -6.89
CA ARG A 665 -78.29 -0.98 -6.01
C ARG A 665 -78.82 -2.12 -5.15
N VAL A 666 -79.41 -1.76 -4.01
CA VAL A 666 -80.19 -2.66 -3.17
C VAL A 666 -81.67 -2.27 -3.28
N TYR A 667 -82.53 -3.25 -3.61
CA TYR A 667 -83.97 -3.04 -3.75
C TYR A 667 -84.78 -4.24 -3.17
N PRO A 668 -85.88 -4.02 -2.44
CA PRO A 668 -86.37 -2.72 -1.99
C PRO A 668 -85.48 -2.15 -0.88
N ASN A 669 -85.41 -0.82 -0.84
CA ASN A 669 -84.76 -0.07 0.24
C ASN A 669 -85.64 1.14 0.57
N PRO A 670 -86.39 1.13 1.68
CA PRO A 670 -86.19 0.30 2.89
C PRO A 670 -86.62 -1.18 2.79
N VAL A 671 -85.87 -2.05 3.45
CA VAL A 671 -86.13 -3.48 3.66
C VAL A 671 -87.10 -3.63 4.84
N SER A 672 -88.29 -4.17 4.62
CA SER A 672 -89.31 -4.36 5.67
C SER A 672 -89.64 -5.84 5.87
N ASN A 673 -90.54 -6.39 5.04
CA ASN A 673 -91.06 -7.76 5.15
C ASN A 673 -90.66 -8.67 3.97
N GLN A 674 -89.81 -8.18 3.06
CA GLN A 674 -89.33 -8.91 1.87
C GLN A 674 -87.80 -8.93 1.87
N ASN A 675 -87.22 -9.96 1.25
CA ASN A 675 -85.77 -10.07 1.06
C ASN A 675 -85.25 -8.94 0.15
N ALA A 676 -84.13 -8.32 0.53
CA ALA A 676 -83.44 -7.32 -0.27
C ALA A 676 -82.67 -7.99 -1.42
N GLN A 677 -82.76 -7.44 -2.63
CA GLN A 677 -82.00 -7.91 -3.79
C GLN A 677 -80.93 -6.89 -4.13
N LEU A 678 -79.70 -7.36 -4.32
CA LEU A 678 -78.67 -6.61 -5.02
C LEU A 678 -78.99 -6.67 -6.53
N THR A 679 -78.81 -5.57 -7.24
CA THR A 679 -79.02 -5.48 -8.68
C THR A 679 -78.08 -4.46 -9.30
N ILE A 680 -77.89 -4.54 -10.61
CA ILE A 680 -77.06 -3.64 -11.40
C ILE A 680 -77.97 -2.86 -12.34
N LEU A 681 -77.78 -1.54 -12.43
CA LEU A 681 -78.72 -0.64 -13.13
C LEU A 681 -78.56 -0.54 -14.63
N GLU A 682 -77.37 -0.78 -15.16
CA GLU A 682 -77.07 -0.56 -16.58
C GLU A 682 -76.48 -1.81 -17.22
N GLN A 683 -76.67 -1.93 -18.54
CA GLN A 683 -76.24 -3.08 -19.33
C GLN A 683 -74.70 -3.08 -19.47
N GLY A 684 -74.07 -3.62 -18.44
CA GLY A 684 -72.69 -4.05 -18.41
C GLY A 684 -72.63 -5.13 -17.35
N GLY A 685 -72.66 -6.39 -17.78
CA GLY A 685 -72.65 -7.51 -16.86
C GLY A 685 -71.38 -7.47 -16.01
N HIS A 686 -71.51 -7.73 -14.71
CA HIS A 686 -70.37 -8.11 -13.88
C HIS A 686 -69.61 -9.25 -14.56
N SER A 687 -68.30 -9.10 -14.80
CA SER A 687 -67.50 -9.99 -15.67
C SER A 687 -67.21 -11.39 -15.07
N GLY A 688 -67.93 -11.77 -14.00
CA GLY A 688 -67.74 -13.03 -13.27
C GLY A 688 -66.63 -12.98 -12.21
N GLU A 689 -66.02 -11.83 -11.98
CA GLU A 689 -65.03 -11.61 -10.91
C GLU A 689 -65.64 -11.80 -9.51
N THR A 690 -64.84 -12.00 -8.47
CA THR A 690 -65.40 -12.16 -7.11
C THR A 690 -65.72 -10.79 -6.52
N VAL A 691 -66.97 -10.58 -6.09
CA VAL A 691 -67.36 -9.37 -5.35
C VAL A 691 -67.09 -9.57 -3.86
N TYR A 692 -66.32 -8.67 -3.26
CA TYR A 692 -66.08 -8.61 -1.83
C TYR A 692 -67.00 -7.58 -1.20
N ALA A 693 -67.88 -8.03 -0.30
CA ALA A 693 -68.85 -7.19 0.37
C ALA A 693 -68.54 -7.06 1.87
N THR A 694 -68.59 -5.84 2.39
CA THR A 694 -68.55 -5.56 3.83
C THR A 694 -69.81 -4.82 4.26
N LEU A 695 -70.62 -5.44 5.12
CA LEU A 695 -71.81 -4.83 5.70
C LEU A 695 -71.50 -4.31 7.11
N PHE A 696 -71.55 -3.00 7.28
CA PHE A 696 -71.44 -2.31 8.56
C PHE A 696 -72.82 -2.16 9.21
N TYR A 697 -72.92 -2.64 10.44
CA TYR A 697 -74.10 -2.52 11.30
C TYR A 697 -74.10 -1.13 11.99
N PRO A 698 -75.28 -0.64 12.43
CA PRO A 698 -75.37 0.64 13.15
C PRO A 698 -74.46 0.77 14.39
N LEU A 699 -74.11 -0.35 15.03
CA LEU A 699 -73.29 -0.39 16.25
C LEU A 699 -71.80 -0.68 15.98
N GLY A 700 -71.34 -0.49 14.74
CA GLY A 700 -69.90 -0.58 14.39
C GLY A 700 -69.37 -2.00 14.12
N ARG A 701 -70.18 -3.04 14.34
CA ARG A 701 -69.85 -4.41 13.88
C ARG A 701 -69.90 -4.47 12.35
N SER A 702 -68.95 -5.15 11.72
CA SER A 702 -69.01 -5.48 10.30
C SER A 702 -69.14 -6.99 10.08
N ILE A 703 -69.72 -7.37 8.94
CA ILE A 703 -69.69 -8.74 8.42
C ILE A 703 -69.19 -8.66 6.99
N GLN A 704 -68.24 -9.53 6.67
CA GLN A 704 -67.69 -9.68 5.33
C GLN A 704 -68.25 -10.93 4.68
N PHE A 705 -68.53 -10.83 3.39
CA PHE A 705 -69.07 -11.92 2.61
C PHE A 705 -68.71 -11.73 1.13
N THR A 706 -68.66 -12.82 0.36
CA THR A 706 -68.22 -12.78 -1.05
C THR A 706 -69.15 -13.62 -1.92
N GLY A 707 -69.24 -13.26 -3.19
CA GLY A 707 -70.06 -14.00 -4.14
C GLY A 707 -69.67 -13.70 -5.57
N ASN A 708 -69.92 -14.67 -6.44
CA ASN A 708 -69.64 -14.55 -7.86
C ASN A 708 -70.93 -14.26 -8.66
N THR A 709 -72.10 -14.50 -8.05
CA THR A 709 -73.40 -14.19 -8.65
C THR A 709 -74.22 -13.22 -7.78
N ILE A 710 -75.08 -12.44 -8.44
CA ILE A 710 -76.01 -11.50 -7.77
C ILE A 710 -76.94 -12.26 -6.80
N SER A 711 -77.35 -13.48 -7.14
CA SER A 711 -78.23 -14.30 -6.30
C SER A 711 -77.54 -14.70 -4.99
N GLU A 712 -76.29 -15.15 -5.05
CA GLU A 712 -75.49 -15.51 -3.87
C GLU A 712 -75.27 -14.30 -2.95
N LEU A 713 -74.86 -13.16 -3.53
CA LEU A 713 -74.64 -11.92 -2.77
C LEU A 713 -75.93 -11.43 -2.11
N SER A 714 -77.06 -11.52 -2.81
CA SER A 714 -78.37 -11.15 -2.27
C SER A 714 -78.77 -12.09 -1.13
N GLU A 715 -78.53 -13.40 -1.26
CA GLU A 715 -78.82 -14.36 -0.19
C GLU A 715 -77.97 -14.08 1.06
N GLN A 716 -76.66 -13.87 0.89
CA GLN A 716 -75.74 -13.59 1.99
C GLN A 716 -76.06 -12.23 2.66
N LEU A 717 -76.40 -11.21 1.89
CA LEU A 717 -76.90 -9.93 2.41
C LEU A 717 -78.16 -10.14 3.26
N ASN A 718 -79.12 -10.93 2.80
CA ASN A 718 -80.32 -11.21 3.58
C ASN A 718 -80.04 -12.02 4.85
N ASN A 719 -79.11 -12.98 4.79
CA ASN A 719 -78.71 -13.74 5.98
C ASN A 719 -78.00 -12.85 7.01
N ALA A 720 -77.17 -11.91 6.56
CA ALA A 720 -76.59 -10.88 7.43
C ALA A 720 -77.69 -9.98 8.01
N LEU A 721 -78.59 -9.45 7.18
CA LEU A 721 -79.67 -8.58 7.63
C LEU A 721 -80.64 -9.28 8.58
N LYS A 722 -80.96 -10.57 8.42
CA LYS A 722 -81.84 -11.34 9.33
C LYS A 722 -81.35 -11.28 10.78
N ASN A 723 -80.03 -11.33 10.98
CA ASN A 723 -79.40 -11.32 12.29
C ASN A 723 -79.20 -9.90 12.86
N GLY A 724 -79.52 -8.86 12.09
CA GLY A 724 -79.41 -7.46 12.49
C GLY A 724 -80.74 -6.81 12.91
N GLY A 725 -80.67 -5.86 13.85
CA GLY A 725 -81.83 -5.04 14.26
C GLY A 725 -82.29 -4.03 13.20
N ARG A 726 -83.33 -3.26 13.50
CA ARG A 726 -83.77 -2.14 12.65
C ARG A 726 -82.72 -1.04 12.64
N GLY A 727 -82.50 -0.38 11.51
CA GLY A 727 -81.52 0.71 11.41
C GLY A 727 -80.93 0.91 10.01
N VAL A 728 -79.91 1.78 9.94
CA VAL A 728 -79.14 2.09 8.74
C VAL A 728 -77.88 1.23 8.69
N TYR A 729 -77.73 0.46 7.62
CA TYR A 729 -76.54 -0.32 7.33
C TYR A 729 -75.79 0.34 6.17
N ILE A 730 -74.46 0.20 6.16
CA ILE A 730 -73.61 0.60 5.04
C ILE A 730 -73.03 -0.67 4.43
N LEU A 731 -73.32 -0.92 3.15
CA LEU A 731 -72.77 -2.03 2.40
C LEU A 731 -71.70 -1.50 1.46
N ASN A 732 -70.45 -1.90 1.68
CA ASN A 732 -69.33 -1.59 0.80
C ASN A 732 -69.08 -2.78 -0.13
N LEU A 733 -69.06 -2.55 -1.44
CA LEU A 733 -68.82 -3.56 -2.46
C LEU A 733 -67.52 -3.23 -3.18
N LEU A 734 -66.65 -4.23 -3.31
CA LEU A 734 -65.39 -4.16 -4.04
C LEU A 734 -65.39 -5.23 -5.13
N TRP A 735 -65.15 -4.85 -6.37
CA TRP A 735 -65.01 -5.77 -7.50
C TRP A 735 -63.95 -5.22 -8.45
N GLY A 736 -63.03 -6.04 -8.91
CA GLY A 736 -61.83 -5.55 -9.61
C GLY A 736 -61.14 -4.44 -8.81
N ASN A 737 -60.98 -3.27 -9.44
CA ASN A 737 -60.46 -2.04 -8.82
C ASN A 737 -61.55 -1.02 -8.43
N GLU A 738 -62.82 -1.40 -8.55
CA GLU A 738 -63.97 -0.55 -8.28
C GLU A 738 -64.47 -0.71 -6.84
N ASN A 739 -65.01 0.38 -6.29
CA ASN A 739 -65.61 0.40 -4.95
C ASN A 739 -66.92 1.19 -4.94
N GLN A 740 -67.96 0.63 -4.33
CA GLN A 740 -69.22 1.34 -4.13
C GLN A 740 -69.81 1.13 -2.73
N GLN A 741 -70.26 2.23 -2.12
CA GLN A 741 -71.01 2.22 -0.87
C GLN A 741 -72.51 2.40 -1.11
N LEU A 742 -73.29 1.50 -0.54
CA LEU A 742 -74.75 1.50 -0.57
C LEU A 742 -75.30 1.61 0.84
N LYS A 743 -76.20 2.59 1.04
CA LYS A 743 -76.98 2.71 2.27
C LYS A 743 -78.16 1.76 2.21
N VAL A 744 -78.29 0.85 3.17
CA VAL A 744 -79.42 -0.10 3.28
C VAL A 744 -80.22 0.23 4.55
N LEU A 745 -81.48 0.63 4.39
CA LEU A 745 -82.39 0.91 5.50
C LEU A 745 -83.19 -0.36 5.81
N LYS A 746 -83.15 -0.84 7.05
CA LYS A 746 -84.00 -1.94 7.53
C LYS A 746 -85.02 -1.41 8.54
N ASN A 747 -86.30 -1.54 8.22
CA ASN A 747 -87.43 -1.00 8.97
C ASN A 747 -88.04 -1.94 10.02
#